data_AF-A0A1B8DKZ7-F1
#
_entry.id   AF-A0A1B8DKZ7-F1
#
_cell.length_a   1.000
_cell.length_b   1.000
_cell.length_c   1.000
_cell.angle_alpha   90.00
_cell.angle_beta   90.00
_cell.angle_gamma   90.00
#
_symmetry.space_group_name_H-M   'P 1'
#
loop_
_entity.id
_entity.type
_entity.pdbx_description
1 polymer ?
#
loop_
_entity_poly.entity_id
_entity_poly.type
_entity_poly.pdbx_seq_one_letter_code
_entity_poly.pdbx_strand_id
1 'polypeptide(L)'
;MFGYVHLALTTCFAISQALPGYPVSHVPSHTCSGPWARVSPEAGAVIVDNSVHPHLGSFSTIQEGVNALNHTTTRPQNLFIFPGTYVEQVYIPRLKSNLTVQGYTCNSKGYEHNTATITYNLALINTTNDDLTATLRQWNPNTKVYNLNVVNTFGHIPKNGQNLAVSAETTGQGYYGCQLIGYQDTLLAETGSQLYAKSLIVGAVDFIFGQTALAWFENIDIRTIATGSITASGRSSATNPSWYIISRSNITGINDTIPAGTNSLGRPWGSFARVVFQGSYLGNIIDPAGWKQWSQSTPNIGNVTFGEYGNYGPGSVREEGPRATFSEQLNASIPIRSILGENFQDEWWVDTTYLDPSDLHDEGCTPEDHKAPGNTKNTKSSTATTTALTTSTHTSIPTTTLIAPSSASAASTSETLITSPAITLTTSASSGTPCVCTDYSQISAAVASCTNIVLSNIAAPNGSAINLSGLKTGTTVTFDGLTTFGFTNSSTFNPITIGGQSISITGNPGAIIDGNGQAYWDGLGSNGGVPKPDHFIVVNKVDRKNWPVHLFTISGSSDVVFQDLVLNNTAGDAPNSRSNRLAAAHNSDGFDVSSSSNIVIQRSVVYNQDDCVAITSGNNITVSNLECHGGHGLSIGSVGGKSNNNVTNILFTNSSVFDSQNGCRIKTNYNTTGYIANVTYSNIAISDTSTFGIDVQQDYLNGGATGNPSSGVLIQNVLFQNVTGTATDTAKDYYILCGNGSCSNFIFNNVAITGGGVASSCNYPASGCPA
;
A
#
# COMPACT_ATOMS: atom_id res chain seq x y z
N MET A 1 22.41 -22.02 9.51
CA MET A 1 20.97 -22.36 9.56
C MET A 1 20.25 -21.04 9.74
N PHE A 2 19.82 -20.46 8.61
CA PHE A 2 19.30 -19.09 8.55
C PHE A 2 17.86 -19.03 9.06
N GLY A 3 17.45 -17.90 9.64
CA GLY A 3 16.10 -17.74 10.19
C GLY A 3 15.74 -16.27 10.31
N TYR A 4 14.88 -15.83 9.40
CA TYR A 4 14.54 -14.43 9.12
C TYR A 4 13.87 -13.70 10.30
N VAL A 5 13.85 -12.38 10.26
CA VAL A 5 13.00 -11.57 11.12
C VAL A 5 12.10 -10.71 10.24
N HIS A 6 10.80 -11.00 10.24
CA HIS A 6 9.81 -10.16 9.60
C HIS A 6 9.21 -9.20 10.60
N LEU A 7 9.26 -7.90 10.29
CA LEU A 7 8.25 -6.97 10.76
C LEU A 7 7.38 -6.55 9.58
N ALA A 8 6.08 -6.74 9.74
CA ALA A 8 5.05 -6.16 8.90
C ALA A 8 3.92 -5.65 9.81
N LEU A 9 4.10 -4.48 10.44
CA LEU A 9 3.01 -3.78 11.12
C LEU A 9 2.05 -3.25 10.04
N THR A 10 1.05 -4.05 9.68
CA THR A 10 -0.12 -3.61 8.91
C THR A 10 -0.97 -2.63 9.72
N THR A 11 -0.42 -1.44 9.99
CA THR A 11 -1.17 -0.35 10.62
C THR A 11 -0.77 1.08 10.27
N CYS A 12 -1.67 1.67 9.49
CA CYS A 12 -2.25 3.01 9.63
C CYS A 12 -1.35 4.10 10.26
N PHE A 13 -0.81 4.95 9.39
CA PHE A 13 -1.10 6.38 9.53
C PHE A 13 -2.60 6.63 9.27
N ALA A 14 -3.11 7.79 9.68
CA ALA A 14 -4.13 8.43 8.86
C ALA A 14 -3.40 8.99 7.62
N ILE A 15 -3.81 8.59 6.41
CA ILE A 15 -3.03 8.52 5.15
C ILE A 15 -2.47 7.12 4.87
N SER A 16 -2.99 6.52 3.79
CA SER A 16 -2.50 5.40 2.98
C SER A 16 -1.78 4.22 3.67
N GLN A 17 -2.50 3.10 3.84
CA GLN A 17 -1.86 1.78 3.81
C GLN A 17 -1.97 1.20 2.40
N ALA A 18 -0.85 1.09 1.70
CA ALA A 18 -0.78 0.45 0.39
C ALA A 18 -0.98 -1.06 0.52
N LEU A 19 -2.19 -1.51 0.22
CA LEU A 19 -2.47 -2.91 -0.09
C LEU A 19 -1.83 -3.27 -1.46
N PRO A 20 -1.69 -4.56 -1.81
CA PRO A 20 -0.51 -5.06 -2.51
C PRO A 20 -0.44 -4.57 -3.96
N GLY A 21 0.73 -4.05 -4.33
CA GLY A 21 1.09 -3.88 -5.73
C GLY A 21 0.47 -2.68 -6.44
N TYR A 22 0.23 -1.57 -5.73
CA TYR A 22 0.20 -0.28 -6.43
C TYR A 22 1.53 -0.10 -7.19
N PRO A 23 1.52 0.17 -8.50
CA PRO A 23 2.65 0.83 -9.12
C PRO A 23 2.74 2.22 -8.51
N VAL A 24 3.71 2.44 -7.61
CA VAL A 24 4.11 3.80 -7.21
C VAL A 24 4.29 4.61 -8.49
N SER A 25 3.80 5.85 -8.50
CA SER A 25 4.01 6.76 -9.62
C SER A 25 5.50 7.06 -9.75
N HIS A 26 6.17 6.19 -10.50
CA HIS A 26 6.99 6.63 -11.60
C HIS A 26 6.17 7.72 -12.31
N VAL A 27 6.50 8.99 -12.06
CA VAL A 27 6.39 10.02 -13.08
C VAL A 27 7.50 9.65 -14.04
N PRO A 28 7.22 8.94 -15.15
CA PRO A 28 8.25 8.73 -16.14
C PRO A 28 8.44 10.08 -16.82
N SER A 29 9.49 10.25 -17.63
CA SER A 29 9.49 11.30 -18.66
C SER A 29 8.46 11.05 -19.79
N HIS A 30 7.46 10.20 -19.54
CA HIS A 30 6.27 9.99 -20.35
C HIS A 30 5.13 10.81 -19.74
N THR A 31 4.54 11.69 -20.53
CA THR A 31 3.23 12.28 -20.24
C THR A 31 2.19 11.15 -20.10
N CYS A 32 1.42 11.13 -19.02
CA CYS A 32 0.25 10.24 -18.94
C CYS A 32 -0.73 10.60 -20.06
N SER A 33 -0.81 9.73 -21.06
CA SER A 33 -1.39 10.05 -22.36
C SER A 33 -1.91 8.78 -23.06
N GLY A 34 -2.86 8.96 -23.97
CA GLY A 34 -3.63 7.88 -24.60
C GLY A 34 -5.13 8.01 -24.31
N PRO A 35 -5.99 7.21 -24.98
CA PRO A 35 -7.45 7.39 -24.97
C PRO A 35 -8.11 7.16 -23.60
N TRP A 36 -7.45 6.41 -22.72
CA TRP A 36 -7.95 6.06 -21.38
C TRP A 36 -7.40 6.96 -20.27
N ALA A 37 -6.51 7.90 -20.58
CA ALA A 37 -6.03 8.87 -19.59
C ALA A 37 -7.19 9.82 -19.17
N ARG A 38 -7.27 10.13 -17.88
CA ARG A 38 -8.21 11.11 -17.29
C ARG A 38 -7.39 12.06 -16.41
N VAL A 39 -6.62 12.90 -17.10
CA VAL A 39 -5.52 13.71 -16.52
C VAL A 39 -5.79 15.22 -16.54
N SER A 40 -6.98 15.62 -16.99
CA SER A 40 -7.42 17.01 -17.07
C SER A 40 -8.94 17.10 -16.86
N PRO A 41 -9.45 18.14 -16.17
CA PRO A 41 -10.89 18.35 -15.98
C PRO A 41 -11.59 18.68 -17.30
N GLU A 42 -12.87 18.31 -17.40
CA GLU A 42 -13.74 18.77 -18.49
C GLU A 42 -14.10 20.25 -18.32
N ALA A 43 -14.39 20.93 -19.44
CA ALA A 43 -14.73 22.36 -19.42
C ALA A 43 -16.01 22.63 -18.61
N GLY A 44 -15.87 23.37 -17.50
CA GLY A 44 -16.97 23.66 -16.57
C GLY A 44 -17.19 22.62 -15.46
N ALA A 45 -16.27 21.66 -15.30
CA ALA A 45 -16.21 20.85 -14.08
C ALA A 45 -15.86 21.72 -12.86
N VAL A 46 -16.37 21.34 -11.68
CA VAL A 46 -15.78 21.76 -10.41
C VAL A 46 -14.49 20.98 -10.22
N ILE A 47 -13.43 21.67 -9.78
CA ILE A 47 -12.09 21.11 -9.68
C ILE A 47 -11.68 21.05 -8.21
N VAL A 48 -11.17 19.90 -7.79
CA VAL A 48 -10.57 19.67 -6.48
C VAL A 48 -9.10 19.33 -6.71
N ASP A 49 -8.22 20.04 -6.03
CA ASP A 49 -6.76 19.94 -6.16
C ASP A 49 -6.11 20.46 -4.88
N ASN A 50 -5.47 19.57 -4.12
CA ASN A 50 -4.76 19.90 -2.88
C ASN A 50 -3.22 19.86 -3.03
N SER A 51 -2.72 19.91 -4.27
CA SER A 51 -1.27 19.99 -4.53
C SER A 51 -0.69 21.35 -4.11
N VAL A 52 0.65 21.43 -4.03
CA VAL A 52 1.40 22.66 -3.70
C VAL A 52 1.19 23.76 -4.76
N HIS A 53 0.86 23.38 -6.00
CA HIS A 53 0.65 24.28 -7.13
C HIS A 53 -0.73 24.05 -7.75
N PRO A 54 -1.82 24.33 -7.00
CA PRO A 54 -3.16 23.86 -7.35
C PRO A 54 -3.73 24.60 -8.56
N HIS A 55 -4.58 23.90 -9.31
CA HIS A 55 -5.28 24.46 -10.46
C HIS A 55 -6.06 25.73 -10.10
N LEU A 56 -5.94 26.79 -10.90
CA LEU A 56 -6.50 28.10 -10.58
C LEU A 56 -8.04 28.04 -10.41
N GLY A 57 -8.51 28.28 -9.17
CA GLY A 57 -9.93 28.21 -8.83
C GLY A 57 -10.42 26.82 -8.42
N SER A 58 -9.52 25.88 -8.12
CA SER A 58 -9.86 24.63 -7.45
C SER A 58 -10.30 24.83 -5.99
N PHE A 59 -10.79 23.75 -5.39
CA PHE A 59 -10.99 23.60 -3.95
C PHE A 59 -9.94 22.66 -3.35
N SER A 60 -9.51 22.95 -2.12
CA SER A 60 -8.53 22.15 -1.36
C SER A 60 -9.08 20.85 -0.79
N THR A 61 -10.40 20.73 -0.67
CA THR A 61 -11.09 19.53 -0.19
C THR A 61 -12.18 19.09 -1.16
N ILE A 62 -12.48 17.79 -1.17
CA ILE A 62 -13.54 17.22 -2.00
C ILE A 62 -14.90 17.72 -1.50
N GLN A 63 -15.11 17.87 -0.20
CA GLN A 63 -16.35 18.39 0.36
C GLN A 63 -16.60 19.86 -0.03
N GLU A 64 -15.56 20.70 -0.10
CA GLU A 64 -15.69 22.07 -0.65
C GLU A 64 -16.08 22.04 -2.13
N GLY A 65 -15.46 21.18 -2.94
CA GLY A 65 -15.86 20.97 -4.34
C GLY A 65 -17.31 20.48 -4.49
N VAL A 66 -17.76 19.57 -3.63
CA VAL A 66 -19.16 19.13 -3.58
C VAL A 66 -20.11 20.26 -3.15
N ASN A 67 -19.70 21.11 -2.21
CA ASN A 67 -20.48 22.28 -1.77
C ASN A 67 -20.59 23.38 -2.85
N ALA A 68 -19.68 23.38 -3.84
CA ALA A 68 -19.71 24.30 -4.97
C ALA A 68 -20.61 23.82 -6.14
N LEU A 69 -21.10 22.58 -6.10
CA LEU A 69 -22.05 22.06 -7.09
C LEU A 69 -23.40 22.80 -7.00
N ASN A 70 -24.00 23.09 -8.15
CA ASN A 70 -25.25 23.84 -8.20
C ASN A 70 -26.44 22.93 -7.86
N HIS A 71 -27.04 23.11 -6.67
CA HIS A 71 -28.20 22.34 -6.21
C HIS A 71 -29.51 22.59 -7.00
N THR A 72 -29.54 23.59 -7.90
CA THR A 72 -30.77 24.03 -8.59
C THR A 72 -30.82 23.65 -10.08
N THR A 73 -29.67 23.38 -10.71
CA THR A 73 -29.59 23.01 -12.13
C THR A 73 -30.04 21.56 -12.36
N THR A 74 -30.63 21.30 -13.53
CA THR A 74 -30.89 19.94 -14.04
C THR A 74 -29.88 19.49 -15.09
N ARG A 75 -28.98 20.38 -15.54
CA ARG A 75 -27.87 20.00 -16.44
C ARG A 75 -26.86 19.15 -15.66
N PRO A 76 -26.31 18.07 -16.24
CA PRO A 76 -25.26 17.28 -15.59
C PRO A 76 -24.09 18.14 -15.13
N GLN A 77 -23.48 17.75 -14.02
CA GLN A 77 -22.32 18.42 -13.42
C GLN A 77 -21.17 17.43 -13.29
N ASN A 78 -19.94 17.94 -13.35
CA ASN A 78 -18.72 17.15 -13.22
C ASN A 78 -17.91 17.68 -12.02
N LEU A 79 -17.37 16.76 -11.22
CA LEU A 79 -16.41 17.00 -10.15
C LEU A 79 -15.12 16.23 -10.49
N PHE A 80 -14.04 16.95 -10.81
CA PHE A 80 -12.75 16.36 -11.14
C PHE A 80 -11.79 16.52 -9.96
N ILE A 81 -11.14 15.42 -9.56
CA ILE A 81 -10.27 15.36 -8.36
C ILE A 81 -8.85 15.03 -8.83
N PHE A 82 -7.93 15.99 -8.68
CA PHE A 82 -6.52 15.84 -9.01
C PHE A 82 -5.78 14.88 -8.04
N PRO A 83 -4.57 14.40 -8.40
CA PRO A 83 -3.79 13.48 -7.58
C PRO A 83 -3.57 14.03 -6.17
N GLY A 84 -3.75 13.17 -5.16
CA GLY A 84 -3.63 13.59 -3.77
C GLY A 84 -4.37 12.66 -2.81
N THR A 85 -4.03 12.76 -1.52
CA THR A 85 -4.82 12.15 -0.45
C THR A 85 -5.62 13.24 0.27
N TYR A 86 -6.91 13.00 0.41
CA TYR A 86 -7.90 13.93 0.98
C TYR A 86 -8.44 13.30 2.26
N VAL A 87 -8.08 13.86 3.43
CA VAL A 87 -8.37 13.27 4.75
C VAL A 87 -9.66 13.85 5.32
N GLU A 88 -10.79 13.34 4.84
CA GLU A 88 -12.13 13.90 5.09
C GLU A 88 -13.24 12.84 4.94
N GLN A 89 -14.41 13.09 5.54
CA GLN A 89 -15.66 12.46 5.10
C GLN A 89 -16.34 13.37 4.07
N VAL A 90 -16.72 12.82 2.93
CA VAL A 90 -17.51 13.54 1.92
C VAL A 90 -18.95 13.05 1.93
N TYR A 91 -19.87 14.00 2.03
CA TYR A 91 -21.29 13.80 1.80
C TYR A 91 -21.70 14.48 0.50
N ILE A 92 -22.15 13.68 -0.47
CA ILE A 92 -22.75 14.15 -1.72
C ILE A 92 -24.28 14.17 -1.54
N PRO A 93 -24.91 15.35 -1.30
CA PRO A 93 -26.36 15.45 -1.10
C PRO A 93 -27.13 15.26 -2.41
N ARG A 94 -28.44 15.02 -2.31
CA ARG A 94 -29.36 15.00 -3.46
C ARG A 94 -29.31 16.34 -4.21
N LEU A 95 -28.86 16.28 -5.46
CA LEU A 95 -28.90 17.38 -6.44
C LEU A 95 -30.15 17.24 -7.34
N LYS A 96 -30.38 18.24 -8.20
CA LYS A 96 -31.35 18.16 -9.31
C LYS A 96 -30.72 17.68 -10.63
N SER A 97 -29.40 17.50 -10.64
CA SER A 97 -28.58 17.12 -11.79
C SER A 97 -27.99 15.73 -11.60
N ASN A 98 -27.81 15.02 -12.71
CA ASN A 98 -26.87 13.92 -12.78
C ASN A 98 -25.45 14.42 -12.45
N LEU A 99 -24.60 13.57 -11.87
CA LEU A 99 -23.25 13.93 -11.43
C LEU A 99 -22.19 12.95 -11.94
N THR A 100 -21.08 13.45 -12.46
CA THR A 100 -19.86 12.67 -12.66
C THR A 100 -18.84 13.06 -11.60
N VAL A 101 -18.30 12.10 -10.86
CA VAL A 101 -17.10 12.27 -10.04
C VAL A 101 -15.98 11.51 -10.72
N GLN A 102 -14.88 12.18 -11.07
CA GLN A 102 -13.73 11.59 -11.75
C GLN A 102 -12.46 11.87 -10.95
N GLY A 103 -11.88 10.82 -10.37
CA GLY A 103 -10.52 10.85 -9.86
C GLY A 103 -9.52 10.82 -11.01
N TYR A 104 -8.37 11.48 -10.83
CA TYR A 104 -7.27 11.45 -11.79
C TYR A 104 -6.75 10.02 -11.97
N THR A 105 -6.53 9.63 -13.22
CA THR A 105 -5.89 8.35 -13.57
C THR A 105 -5.16 8.43 -14.91
N CYS A 106 -4.06 7.70 -15.02
CA CYS A 106 -3.37 7.51 -16.31
C CYS A 106 -4.03 6.42 -17.19
N ASN A 107 -4.94 5.61 -16.65
CA ASN A 107 -5.73 4.62 -17.38
C ASN A 107 -7.07 4.34 -16.68
N SER A 108 -8.18 4.78 -17.27
CA SER A 108 -9.52 4.63 -16.69
C SER A 108 -10.11 3.22 -16.76
N LYS A 109 -9.51 2.28 -17.51
CA LYS A 109 -10.10 0.96 -17.79
C LYS A 109 -9.96 -0.08 -16.66
N GLY A 110 -9.32 0.31 -15.56
CA GLY A 110 -9.30 -0.42 -14.30
C GLY A 110 -9.05 0.53 -13.14
N TYR A 111 -8.72 0.00 -11.97
CA TYR A 111 -8.50 0.76 -10.74
C TYR A 111 -7.01 0.99 -10.40
N GLU A 112 -6.11 0.35 -11.13
CA GLU A 112 -4.69 0.17 -10.78
C GLU A 112 -3.85 1.46 -10.96
N HIS A 113 -4.41 2.46 -11.64
CA HIS A 113 -3.76 3.73 -11.97
C HIS A 113 -4.44 4.97 -11.34
N ASN A 114 -5.35 4.75 -10.39
CA ASN A 114 -6.02 5.82 -9.64
C ASN A 114 -5.04 6.54 -8.71
N THR A 115 -4.94 7.87 -8.80
CA THR A 115 -4.06 8.68 -7.94
C THR A 115 -4.80 9.66 -7.02
N ALA A 116 -6.13 9.68 -7.07
CA ALA A 116 -6.97 10.44 -6.15
C ALA A 116 -7.53 9.51 -5.06
N THR A 117 -7.27 9.84 -3.79
CA THR A 117 -7.66 9.02 -2.64
C THR A 117 -8.38 9.86 -1.59
N ILE A 118 -9.65 9.59 -1.35
CA ILE A 118 -10.35 10.06 -0.14
C ILE A 118 -10.18 9.04 0.98
N THR A 119 -9.83 9.50 2.18
CA THR A 119 -9.65 8.62 3.34
C THR A 119 -10.18 9.22 4.64
N TYR A 120 -10.77 8.39 5.49
CA TYR A 120 -11.13 8.75 6.84
C TYR A 120 -10.87 7.62 7.85
N ASN A 121 -11.18 7.85 9.11
CA ASN A 121 -11.01 6.89 10.20
C ASN A 121 -12.19 7.02 11.18
N LEU A 122 -13.26 6.26 10.94
CA LEU A 122 -14.46 6.31 11.76
C LEU A 122 -15.22 4.99 11.71
N ALA A 123 -15.69 4.53 12.87
CA ALA A 123 -16.57 3.37 12.98
C ALA A 123 -17.82 3.64 13.81
N LEU A 124 -18.78 2.70 13.79
CA LEU A 124 -20.07 2.81 14.48
C LEU A 124 -19.93 3.06 16.00
N ILE A 125 -18.81 2.67 16.63
CA ILE A 125 -18.53 2.99 18.05
C ILE A 125 -18.44 4.50 18.33
N ASN A 126 -18.15 5.31 17.32
CA ASN A 126 -18.00 6.76 17.42
C ASN A 126 -19.24 7.54 16.93
N THR A 127 -20.27 6.85 16.42
CA THR A 127 -21.45 7.48 15.80
C THR A 127 -22.73 6.69 16.10
N THR A 128 -23.82 6.91 15.36
CA THR A 128 -25.17 6.38 15.68
C THR A 128 -25.78 5.45 14.63
N ASN A 129 -25.20 5.37 13.43
CA ASN A 129 -25.60 4.47 12.35
C ASN A 129 -24.44 4.30 11.36
N ASP A 130 -24.57 3.34 10.45
CA ASP A 130 -23.49 2.90 9.56
C ASP A 130 -23.18 3.94 8.45
N ASP A 131 -24.18 4.59 7.85
CA ASP A 131 -23.99 5.69 6.86
C ASP A 131 -23.04 6.76 7.42
N LEU A 132 -23.24 7.19 8.66
CA LEU A 132 -22.39 8.20 9.30
C LEU A 132 -20.93 7.76 9.50
N THR A 133 -20.60 6.47 9.41
CA THR A 133 -19.20 5.99 9.42
C THR A 133 -18.50 6.19 8.09
N ALA A 134 -19.25 6.37 6.99
CA ALA A 134 -18.70 6.25 5.65
C ALA A 134 -17.73 7.39 5.29
N THR A 135 -16.63 7.03 4.64
CA THR A 135 -15.68 7.98 4.05
C THR A 135 -16.34 8.76 2.90
N LEU A 136 -17.17 8.09 2.09
CA LEU A 136 -18.03 8.70 1.08
C LEU A 136 -19.51 8.32 1.31
N ARG A 137 -20.33 9.30 1.69
CA ARG A 137 -21.79 9.19 1.76
C ARG A 137 -22.41 9.67 0.45
N GLN A 138 -22.78 8.73 -0.41
CA GLN A 138 -23.35 8.97 -1.73
C GLN A 138 -24.88 8.94 -1.68
N TRP A 139 -25.48 10.13 -1.60
CA TRP A 139 -26.94 10.33 -1.57
C TRP A 139 -27.48 11.01 -2.85
N ASN A 140 -26.70 11.15 -3.92
CA ASN A 140 -27.17 11.75 -5.18
C ASN A 140 -27.55 10.68 -6.23
N PRO A 141 -28.83 10.61 -6.65
CA PRO A 141 -29.24 9.70 -7.72
C PRO A 141 -28.62 10.10 -9.06
N ASN A 142 -28.55 9.17 -10.00
CA ASN A 142 -27.93 9.35 -11.31
C ASN A 142 -26.49 9.90 -11.21
N THR A 143 -25.64 9.20 -10.45
CA THR A 143 -24.22 9.54 -10.30
C THR A 143 -23.31 8.46 -10.90
N LYS A 144 -22.24 8.88 -11.56
CA LYS A 144 -21.08 8.03 -11.83
C LYS A 144 -19.90 8.45 -10.97
N VAL A 145 -19.19 7.49 -10.38
CA VAL A 145 -17.90 7.68 -9.72
C VAL A 145 -16.87 6.87 -10.50
N TYR A 146 -15.84 7.54 -11.00
CA TYR A 146 -14.75 6.95 -11.78
C TYR A 146 -13.42 7.11 -11.05
N ASN A 147 -12.62 6.05 -11.02
CA ASN A 147 -11.18 6.10 -10.70
C ASN A 147 -10.80 6.81 -9.38
N LEU A 148 -11.66 6.68 -8.38
CA LEU A 148 -11.45 7.21 -7.04
C LEU A 148 -11.15 6.07 -6.06
N ASN A 149 -10.14 6.24 -5.22
CA ASN A 149 -9.87 5.37 -4.08
C ASN A 149 -10.60 5.93 -2.85
N VAL A 150 -11.39 5.10 -2.17
CA VAL A 150 -12.21 5.45 -1.01
C VAL A 150 -11.84 4.51 0.13
N VAL A 151 -11.24 5.05 1.20
CA VAL A 151 -10.55 4.24 2.21
C VAL A 151 -10.95 4.62 3.64
N ASN A 152 -11.61 3.72 4.37
CA ASN A 152 -11.77 3.85 5.81
C ASN A 152 -10.67 3.06 6.54
N THR A 153 -9.87 3.77 7.35
CA THR A 153 -8.67 3.25 8.01
C THR A 153 -8.91 2.76 9.44
N PHE A 154 -10.17 2.73 9.91
CA PHE A 154 -10.48 2.39 11.31
C PHE A 154 -10.06 0.96 11.69
N GLY A 155 -10.19 -0.01 10.78
CA GLY A 155 -9.75 -1.38 11.04
C GLY A 155 -10.75 -2.18 11.89
N HIS A 156 -10.25 -3.04 12.78
CA HIS A 156 -11.07 -4.01 13.51
C HIS A 156 -11.25 -3.68 15.00
N ILE A 157 -12.49 -3.71 15.48
CA ILE A 157 -12.81 -3.81 16.91
C ILE A 157 -13.96 -4.83 17.15
N PRO A 158 -14.00 -5.54 18.30
CA PRO A 158 -14.96 -6.63 18.52
C PRO A 158 -16.45 -6.23 18.67
N LYS A 159 -16.77 -4.92 18.66
CA LYS A 159 -18.13 -4.41 18.84
C LYS A 159 -18.28 -3.03 18.20
N ASN A 160 -19.36 -2.82 17.43
CA ASN A 160 -19.65 -1.58 16.70
C ASN A 160 -18.47 -1.17 15.78
N GLY A 161 -17.84 -2.16 15.13
CA GLY A 161 -16.64 -2.00 14.32
C GLY A 161 -16.88 -1.63 12.87
N GLN A 162 -18.13 -1.51 12.42
CA GLN A 162 -18.50 -1.11 11.06
C GLN A 162 -17.79 0.17 10.64
N ASN A 163 -17.04 0.13 9.53
CA ASN A 163 -16.22 1.22 9.03
C ASN A 163 -16.32 1.32 7.49
N LEU A 164 -17.37 1.99 7.02
CA LEU A 164 -17.70 2.07 5.60
C LEU A 164 -16.65 2.90 4.84
N ALA A 165 -16.23 2.40 3.68
CA ALA A 165 -15.68 3.24 2.62
C ALA A 165 -16.83 4.04 1.97
N VAL A 166 -17.88 3.36 1.50
CA VAL A 166 -19.01 3.97 0.76
C VAL A 166 -20.34 3.61 1.39
N SER A 167 -21.19 4.62 1.55
CA SER A 167 -22.64 4.49 1.77
C SER A 167 -23.39 4.88 0.49
N ALA A 168 -24.14 3.95 -0.09
CA ALA A 168 -24.81 4.07 -1.38
C ALA A 168 -26.34 4.06 -1.20
N GLU A 169 -26.90 5.26 -1.03
CA GLU A 169 -28.26 5.48 -0.50
C GLU A 169 -29.31 5.93 -1.55
N THR A 170 -28.98 5.84 -2.85
CA THR A 170 -29.92 6.20 -3.93
C THR A 170 -29.78 5.35 -5.18
N THR A 171 -30.87 5.30 -5.96
CA THR A 171 -30.91 4.64 -7.26
C THR A 171 -30.12 5.40 -8.32
N GLY A 172 -29.55 4.65 -9.26
CA GLY A 172 -28.81 5.18 -10.39
C GLY A 172 -27.37 5.54 -10.04
N GLN A 173 -26.65 4.63 -9.38
CA GLN A 173 -25.25 4.86 -8.98
C GLN A 173 -24.32 3.87 -9.68
N GLY A 174 -23.38 4.40 -10.47
CA GLY A 174 -22.33 3.64 -11.14
C GLY A 174 -20.95 3.91 -10.54
N TYR A 175 -20.17 2.88 -10.25
CA TYR A 175 -18.82 2.95 -9.68
C TYR A 175 -17.85 2.17 -10.56
N TYR A 176 -16.89 2.87 -11.19
CA TYR A 176 -16.11 2.39 -12.34
C TYR A 176 -14.61 2.57 -12.12
N GLY A 177 -13.84 1.48 -12.08
CA GLY A 177 -12.42 1.57 -11.79
C GLY A 177 -12.10 2.12 -10.39
N CYS A 178 -13.01 2.01 -9.42
CA CYS A 178 -12.81 2.51 -8.06
C CYS A 178 -12.03 1.51 -7.19
N GLN A 179 -11.52 1.97 -6.05
CA GLN A 179 -11.04 1.10 -4.97
C GLN A 179 -11.79 1.40 -3.68
N LEU A 180 -12.50 0.43 -3.12
CA LEU A 180 -13.32 0.60 -1.91
C LEU A 180 -12.72 -0.25 -0.79
N ILE A 181 -12.13 0.38 0.23
CA ILE A 181 -11.26 -0.28 1.21
C ILE A 181 -11.71 0.03 2.65
N GLY A 182 -11.88 -1.01 3.45
CA GLY A 182 -12.20 -0.96 4.87
C GLY A 182 -11.93 -2.32 5.53
N TYR A 183 -12.48 -2.56 6.73
CA TYR A 183 -12.36 -3.87 7.40
C TYR A 183 -13.71 -4.56 7.62
N GLN A 184 -14.64 -3.89 8.30
CA GLN A 184 -15.99 -4.39 8.52
C GLN A 184 -16.97 -3.48 7.79
N ASP A 185 -17.94 -4.08 7.10
CA ASP A 185 -19.07 -3.37 6.47
C ASP A 185 -18.59 -2.31 5.45
N THR A 186 -17.53 -2.59 4.67
CA THR A 186 -16.85 -1.62 3.77
C THR A 186 -17.78 -0.92 2.77
N LEU A 187 -18.69 -1.64 2.12
CA LEU A 187 -19.63 -1.10 1.15
C LEU A 187 -21.08 -1.36 1.58
N LEU A 188 -21.79 -0.29 1.91
CA LEU A 188 -23.23 -0.29 2.14
C LEU A 188 -23.96 -0.01 0.83
N ALA A 189 -24.32 -1.07 0.11
CA ALA A 189 -25.22 -1.06 -1.04
C ALA A 189 -26.68 -1.03 -0.56
N GLU A 190 -27.14 0.09 0.01
CA GLU A 190 -28.41 0.13 0.74
C GLU A 190 -29.66 0.25 -0.14
N THR A 191 -29.67 1.21 -1.07
CA THR A 191 -30.91 1.65 -1.75
C THR A 191 -30.77 1.81 -3.26
N GLY A 192 -31.72 1.23 -4.01
CA GLY A 192 -31.93 1.49 -5.45
C GLY A 192 -31.05 0.66 -6.40
N SER A 193 -31.09 0.97 -7.70
CA SER A 193 -30.25 0.32 -8.73
C SER A 193 -28.81 0.82 -8.68
N GLN A 194 -27.86 -0.10 -8.60
CA GLN A 194 -26.43 0.20 -8.44
C GLN A 194 -25.57 -0.72 -9.32
N LEU A 195 -24.49 -0.19 -9.88
CA LEU A 195 -23.54 -0.93 -10.71
C LEU A 195 -22.11 -0.62 -10.26
N TYR A 196 -21.38 -1.65 -9.87
CA TYR A 196 -19.95 -1.59 -9.57
C TYR A 196 -19.25 -2.36 -10.69
N ALA A 197 -18.24 -1.79 -11.35
CA ALA A 197 -17.54 -2.46 -12.45
C ALA A 197 -16.04 -2.20 -12.48
N LYS A 198 -15.25 -3.22 -12.84
CA LYS A 198 -13.77 -3.19 -12.98
C LYS A 198 -13.07 -2.51 -11.78
N SER A 199 -13.60 -2.74 -10.58
CA SER A 199 -13.21 -2.07 -9.34
C SER A 199 -12.64 -3.05 -8.31
N LEU A 200 -11.91 -2.55 -7.34
CA LEU A 200 -11.41 -3.31 -6.18
C LEU A 200 -12.34 -3.10 -4.98
N ILE A 201 -12.72 -4.17 -4.27
CA ILE A 201 -13.42 -4.09 -2.98
C ILE A 201 -12.67 -4.95 -1.95
N VAL A 202 -12.36 -4.33 -0.80
CA VAL A 202 -11.53 -4.93 0.26
C VAL A 202 -12.22 -4.86 1.63
N GLY A 203 -12.21 -5.99 2.34
CA GLY A 203 -12.66 -6.07 3.74
C GLY A 203 -12.51 -7.47 4.30
N ALA A 204 -13.16 -7.76 5.43
CA ALA A 204 -13.12 -9.06 6.08
C ALA A 204 -14.49 -9.53 6.55
N VAL A 205 -15.27 -8.65 7.18
CA VAL A 205 -16.57 -8.98 7.78
C VAL A 205 -17.65 -8.18 7.09
N ASP A 206 -18.62 -8.88 6.51
CA ASP A 206 -19.86 -8.35 5.92
C ASP A 206 -19.62 -7.19 4.95
N PHE A 207 -18.48 -7.20 4.24
CA PHE A 207 -17.93 -5.98 3.64
C PHE A 207 -18.62 -5.54 2.33
N ILE A 208 -19.62 -6.30 1.86
CA ILE A 208 -20.63 -5.87 0.89
C ILE A 208 -22.01 -6.17 1.51
N PHE A 209 -22.68 -5.16 2.06
CA PHE A 209 -23.93 -5.31 2.82
C PHE A 209 -24.95 -4.21 2.49
N GLY A 210 -26.14 -4.29 3.09
CA GLY A 210 -27.28 -3.41 2.84
C GLY A 210 -28.59 -4.18 2.67
N GLN A 211 -29.73 -3.48 2.60
CA GLN A 211 -31.06 -4.06 2.76
C GLN A 211 -31.95 -4.05 1.52
N THR A 212 -31.83 -3.06 0.61
CA THR A 212 -32.84 -2.86 -0.47
C THR A 212 -32.28 -2.69 -1.89
N ALA A 213 -30.96 -2.54 -2.08
CA ALA A 213 -30.40 -2.28 -3.41
C ALA A 213 -30.48 -3.45 -4.39
N LEU A 214 -30.67 -3.10 -5.67
CA LEU A 214 -30.50 -3.92 -6.85
C LEU A 214 -29.07 -3.67 -7.36
N ALA A 215 -28.08 -4.37 -6.79
CA ALA A 215 -26.67 -4.13 -7.05
C ALA A 215 -26.06 -5.23 -7.94
N TRP A 216 -25.47 -4.79 -9.06
CA TRP A 216 -24.65 -5.63 -9.93
C TRP A 216 -23.17 -5.31 -9.73
N PHE A 217 -22.35 -6.35 -9.62
CA PHE A 217 -20.91 -6.27 -9.41
C PHE A 217 -20.22 -6.99 -10.58
N GLU A 218 -19.57 -6.22 -11.46
CA GLU A 218 -19.02 -6.70 -12.73
C GLU A 218 -17.50 -6.71 -12.74
N ASN A 219 -16.90 -7.90 -12.83
CA ASN A 219 -15.45 -8.07 -12.88
C ASN A 219 -14.77 -7.30 -11.73
N ILE A 220 -15.25 -7.54 -10.51
CA ILE A 220 -14.70 -6.95 -9.28
C ILE A 220 -13.57 -7.83 -8.77
N ASP A 221 -12.48 -7.18 -8.38
CA ASP A 221 -11.45 -7.82 -7.55
C ASP A 221 -11.90 -7.73 -6.09
N ILE A 222 -12.30 -8.86 -5.51
CA ILE A 222 -12.81 -8.98 -4.15
C ILE A 222 -11.73 -9.62 -3.29
N ARG A 223 -11.11 -8.83 -2.41
CA ARG A 223 -9.92 -9.26 -1.66
C ARG A 223 -10.19 -9.27 -0.16
N THR A 224 -10.18 -10.45 0.46
CA THR A 224 -10.43 -10.60 1.90
C THR A 224 -9.16 -10.34 2.71
N ILE A 225 -9.22 -9.54 3.79
CA ILE A 225 -8.06 -9.22 4.65
C ILE A 225 -8.00 -9.99 5.97
N ALA A 226 -9.05 -10.74 6.32
CA ALA A 226 -9.09 -11.67 7.44
C ALA A 226 -10.21 -12.71 7.26
N THR A 227 -10.43 -13.57 8.26
CA THR A 227 -11.53 -14.54 8.35
C THR A 227 -12.89 -13.86 8.49
N GLY A 228 -13.83 -14.09 7.56
CA GLY A 228 -15.21 -13.62 7.73
C GLY A 228 -16.20 -14.01 6.64
N SER A 229 -16.89 -13.00 6.10
CA SER A 229 -18.02 -13.13 5.18
C SER A 229 -17.97 -11.98 4.18
N ILE A 230 -18.04 -12.28 2.89
CA ILE A 230 -17.94 -11.27 1.82
C ILE A 230 -19.22 -10.45 1.74
N THR A 231 -20.39 -11.11 1.70
CA THR A 231 -21.68 -10.44 1.59
C THR A 231 -22.59 -10.62 2.81
N ALA A 232 -23.35 -9.58 3.15
CA ALA A 232 -24.41 -9.62 4.17
C ALA A 232 -25.69 -8.93 3.68
N SER A 233 -26.49 -9.64 2.89
CA SER A 233 -27.79 -9.13 2.42
C SER A 233 -28.79 -9.03 3.58
N GLY A 234 -29.19 -7.82 3.91
CA GLY A 234 -30.22 -7.46 4.91
C GLY A 234 -31.66 -7.66 4.43
N ARG A 235 -31.85 -8.23 3.22
CA ARG A 235 -33.16 -8.39 2.58
C ARG A 235 -34.17 -9.09 3.49
N SER A 236 -35.23 -8.36 3.82
CA SER A 236 -36.11 -8.62 4.97
C SER A 236 -37.46 -9.25 4.63
N SER A 237 -37.85 -9.30 3.36
CA SER A 237 -39.12 -9.89 2.91
C SER A 237 -39.04 -10.43 1.48
N ALA A 238 -40.03 -11.24 1.08
CA ALA A 238 -40.22 -11.66 -0.31
C ALA A 238 -40.50 -10.49 -1.28
N THR A 239 -41.09 -9.39 -0.79
CA THR A 239 -41.43 -8.19 -1.58
C THR A 239 -40.30 -7.15 -1.64
N ASN A 240 -39.27 -7.27 -0.78
CA ASN A 240 -38.08 -6.44 -0.86
C ASN A 240 -37.35 -6.74 -2.19
N PRO A 241 -36.99 -5.72 -2.99
CA PRO A 241 -36.44 -5.93 -4.34
C PRO A 241 -34.98 -6.42 -4.32
N SER A 242 -34.25 -6.31 -3.21
CA SER A 242 -32.79 -6.43 -3.20
C SER A 242 -32.22 -7.68 -3.88
N TRP A 243 -31.12 -7.49 -4.61
CA TRP A 243 -30.31 -8.53 -5.25
C TRP A 243 -28.86 -8.07 -5.22
N TYR A 244 -27.93 -8.93 -4.80
CA TYR A 244 -26.50 -8.77 -5.09
C TYR A 244 -26.08 -9.84 -6.09
N ILE A 245 -25.71 -9.45 -7.31
CA ILE A 245 -25.11 -10.36 -8.30
C ILE A 245 -23.63 -10.03 -8.46
N ILE A 246 -22.77 -10.97 -8.11
CA ILE A 246 -21.32 -10.91 -8.28
C ILE A 246 -20.98 -11.69 -9.54
N SER A 247 -20.71 -10.99 -10.63
CA SER A 247 -20.52 -11.54 -11.98
C SER A 247 -19.05 -11.41 -12.43
N ARG A 248 -18.51 -12.47 -13.05
CA ARG A 248 -17.16 -12.52 -13.68
C ARG A 248 -16.02 -11.97 -12.79
N SER A 249 -16.18 -12.10 -11.47
CA SER A 249 -15.34 -11.45 -10.46
C SER A 249 -14.25 -12.38 -9.91
N ASN A 250 -13.26 -11.81 -9.24
CA ASN A 250 -12.06 -12.51 -8.76
C ASN A 250 -11.98 -12.42 -7.23
N ILE A 251 -12.30 -13.51 -6.54
CA ILE A 251 -12.43 -13.58 -5.09
C ILE A 251 -11.21 -14.30 -4.51
N THR A 252 -10.33 -13.59 -3.79
CA THR A 252 -9.15 -14.19 -3.14
C THR A 252 -8.84 -13.57 -1.77
N GLY A 253 -7.88 -14.18 -1.05
CA GLY A 253 -7.18 -13.45 0.01
C GLY A 253 -6.42 -12.26 -0.57
N ILE A 254 -6.22 -11.20 0.22
CA ILE A 254 -5.39 -10.06 -0.18
C ILE A 254 -3.93 -10.49 -0.44
N ASN A 255 -3.46 -11.52 0.26
CA ASN A 255 -2.18 -12.20 0.07
C ASN A 255 -2.26 -13.62 0.68
N ASP A 256 -1.17 -14.38 0.58
CA ASP A 256 -1.10 -15.78 1.05
C ASP A 256 -1.11 -15.97 2.58
N THR A 257 -1.21 -14.90 3.38
CA THR A 257 -1.37 -15.01 4.85
C THR A 257 -2.81 -15.34 5.26
N ILE A 258 -3.78 -15.12 4.37
CA ILE A 258 -5.19 -15.47 4.60
C ILE A 258 -5.36 -16.99 4.49
N PRO A 259 -5.72 -17.71 5.57
CA PRO A 259 -5.73 -19.17 5.52
C PRO A 259 -6.85 -19.71 4.63
N ALA A 260 -6.61 -20.86 4.00
CA ALA A 260 -7.60 -21.55 3.20
C ALA A 260 -8.85 -21.93 4.03
N GLY A 261 -10.03 -21.93 3.40
CA GLY A 261 -11.29 -22.32 4.02
C GLY A 261 -11.80 -21.42 5.16
N THR A 262 -11.41 -20.14 5.21
CA THR A 262 -11.75 -19.20 6.31
C THR A 262 -12.87 -18.23 6.00
N ASN A 263 -13.20 -18.01 4.73
CA ASN A 263 -14.11 -16.96 4.29
C ASN A 263 -15.36 -17.51 3.63
N SER A 264 -16.51 -16.89 3.90
CA SER A 264 -17.80 -17.27 3.28
C SER A 264 -18.20 -16.25 2.21
N LEU A 265 -18.82 -16.73 1.13
CA LEU A 265 -19.43 -15.92 0.07
C LEU A 265 -20.49 -14.97 0.64
N GLY A 266 -21.21 -15.41 1.69
CA GLY A 266 -22.04 -14.53 2.49
C GLY A 266 -22.79 -15.16 3.65
N ARG A 267 -23.55 -14.32 4.36
CA ARG A 267 -24.46 -14.70 5.44
C ARG A 267 -25.76 -13.87 5.46
N PRO A 268 -26.88 -14.40 5.98
CA PRO A 268 -28.20 -13.79 5.83
C PRO A 268 -28.54 -12.82 6.97
N TRP A 269 -28.08 -11.56 6.88
CA TRP A 269 -28.49 -10.51 7.83
C TRP A 269 -30.02 -10.37 7.87
N GLY A 270 -30.69 -10.40 6.71
CA GLY A 270 -32.13 -10.52 6.59
C GLY A 270 -32.59 -11.98 6.36
N SER A 271 -33.80 -12.31 6.82
CA SER A 271 -34.39 -13.66 6.70
C SER A 271 -34.83 -14.07 5.28
N PHE A 272 -34.69 -13.15 4.32
CA PHE A 272 -34.92 -13.34 2.88
C PHE A 272 -33.68 -12.94 2.05
N ALA A 273 -32.49 -12.99 2.65
CA ALA A 273 -31.20 -12.63 2.05
C ALA A 273 -31.01 -13.23 0.66
N ARG A 274 -30.47 -12.45 -0.28
CA ARG A 274 -30.43 -12.82 -1.69
C ARG A 274 -29.15 -12.36 -2.39
N VAL A 275 -28.27 -13.31 -2.70
CA VAL A 275 -26.94 -13.10 -3.28
C VAL A 275 -26.62 -14.22 -4.26
N VAL A 276 -26.01 -13.89 -5.40
CA VAL A 276 -25.50 -14.87 -6.37
C VAL A 276 -24.07 -14.54 -6.77
N PHE A 277 -23.20 -15.54 -6.79
CA PHE A 277 -21.88 -15.46 -7.42
C PHE A 277 -21.90 -16.25 -8.73
N GLN A 278 -21.58 -15.63 -9.86
CA GLN A 278 -21.63 -16.25 -11.18
C GLN A 278 -20.41 -15.96 -12.05
N GLY A 279 -19.97 -16.96 -12.83
CA GLY A 279 -18.81 -16.90 -13.72
C GLY A 279 -17.52 -16.46 -13.04
N SER A 280 -17.41 -16.58 -11.72
CA SER A 280 -16.38 -15.93 -10.90
C SER A 280 -15.31 -16.92 -10.44
N TYR A 281 -14.07 -16.43 -10.31
CA TYR A 281 -12.98 -17.19 -9.72
C TYR A 281 -13.06 -17.14 -8.20
N LEU A 282 -13.05 -18.32 -7.56
CA LEU A 282 -13.05 -18.49 -6.11
C LEU A 282 -11.71 -19.10 -5.68
N GLY A 283 -10.90 -18.30 -4.98
CA GLY A 283 -9.67 -18.76 -4.34
C GLY A 283 -9.93 -19.71 -3.17
N ASN A 284 -8.88 -20.43 -2.77
CA ASN A 284 -8.88 -21.43 -1.69
C ASN A 284 -9.23 -20.86 -0.30
N ILE A 285 -9.33 -19.54 -0.15
CA ILE A 285 -9.84 -18.88 1.06
C ILE A 285 -11.30 -19.22 1.36
N ILE A 286 -12.09 -19.67 0.39
CA ILE A 286 -13.51 -19.92 0.56
C ILE A 286 -13.76 -21.21 1.34
N ASP A 287 -14.56 -21.12 2.40
CA ASP A 287 -15.03 -22.26 3.20
C ASP A 287 -15.79 -23.27 2.30
N PRO A 288 -15.59 -24.60 2.46
CA PRO A 288 -16.28 -25.59 1.64
C PRO A 288 -17.80 -25.44 1.61
N ALA A 289 -18.43 -25.05 2.72
CA ALA A 289 -19.87 -24.79 2.79
C ALA A 289 -20.29 -23.53 2.02
N GLY A 290 -19.37 -22.60 1.78
CA GLY A 290 -19.50 -21.34 1.03
C GLY A 290 -20.38 -20.29 1.70
N TRP A 291 -21.44 -20.71 2.40
CA TRP A 291 -22.50 -19.86 2.91
C TRP A 291 -22.76 -20.15 4.39
N LYS A 292 -22.85 -19.09 5.19
CA LYS A 292 -22.85 -19.18 6.65
C LYS A 292 -24.19 -18.71 7.20
N GLN A 293 -24.76 -19.42 8.17
CA GLN A 293 -25.94 -18.93 8.91
C GLN A 293 -25.59 -17.65 9.68
N TRP A 294 -26.55 -16.76 9.90
CA TRP A 294 -26.27 -15.46 10.52
C TRP A 294 -25.75 -15.58 11.96
N SER A 295 -26.46 -16.34 12.81
CA SER A 295 -25.96 -16.80 14.11
C SER A 295 -26.60 -18.15 14.50
N GLN A 296 -26.19 -18.74 15.63
CA GLN A 296 -26.84 -19.95 16.16
C GLN A 296 -28.24 -19.67 16.72
N SER A 297 -28.48 -18.48 17.30
CA SER A 297 -29.77 -18.07 17.86
C SER A 297 -30.74 -17.54 16.81
N THR A 298 -30.20 -16.99 15.71
CA THR A 298 -30.95 -16.41 14.60
C THR A 298 -30.28 -16.87 13.29
N PRO A 299 -30.55 -18.10 12.80
CA PRO A 299 -29.88 -18.60 11.59
C PRO A 299 -30.23 -17.84 10.31
N ASN A 300 -31.46 -17.33 10.20
CA ASN A 300 -32.05 -16.63 9.04
C ASN A 300 -32.11 -17.41 7.71
N ILE A 301 -31.69 -18.67 7.67
CA ILE A 301 -31.59 -19.53 6.46
C ILE A 301 -32.93 -19.96 5.81
N GLY A 302 -34.08 -19.50 6.31
CA GLY A 302 -35.38 -20.11 6.00
C GLY A 302 -36.01 -19.75 4.65
N ASN A 303 -35.71 -18.56 4.10
CA ASN A 303 -36.26 -18.07 2.82
C ASN A 303 -35.19 -17.36 1.98
N VAL A 304 -33.93 -17.76 2.14
CA VAL A 304 -32.78 -17.16 1.46
C VAL A 304 -32.65 -17.66 0.02
N THR A 305 -31.97 -16.89 -0.82
CA THR A 305 -31.59 -17.27 -2.18
C THR A 305 -30.10 -17.03 -2.32
N PHE A 306 -29.31 -18.05 -1.99
CA PHE A 306 -27.86 -18.05 -2.13
C PHE A 306 -27.47 -19.00 -3.27
N GLY A 307 -27.16 -18.42 -4.43
CA GLY A 307 -26.91 -19.18 -5.65
C GLY A 307 -25.47 -19.06 -6.15
N GLU A 308 -25.00 -20.11 -6.80
CA GLU A 308 -23.75 -20.08 -7.57
C GLU A 308 -23.96 -20.61 -8.99
N TYR A 309 -23.34 -19.97 -9.99
CA TYR A 309 -23.39 -20.40 -11.39
C TYR A 309 -22.03 -20.36 -12.07
N GLY A 310 -21.51 -21.49 -12.54
CA GLY A 310 -20.31 -21.51 -13.39
C GLY A 310 -19.03 -20.98 -12.73
N ASN A 311 -19.00 -20.81 -11.40
CA ASN A 311 -17.81 -20.41 -10.67
C ASN A 311 -16.73 -21.50 -10.76
N TYR A 312 -15.46 -21.08 -10.70
CA TYR A 312 -14.30 -21.93 -10.92
C TYR A 312 -13.15 -21.55 -9.99
N GLY A 313 -12.08 -22.34 -9.98
CA GLY A 313 -10.98 -22.20 -9.02
C GLY A 313 -11.15 -23.08 -7.77
N PRO A 314 -10.13 -23.13 -6.90
CA PRO A 314 -10.07 -24.04 -5.77
C PRO A 314 -11.26 -23.93 -4.82
N GLY A 315 -11.66 -22.71 -4.42
CA GLY A 315 -12.80 -22.49 -3.51
C GLY A 315 -14.19 -22.74 -4.11
N SER A 316 -14.26 -23.30 -5.33
CA SER A 316 -15.52 -23.64 -6.00
C SER A 316 -16.02 -25.04 -5.65
N VAL A 317 -17.33 -25.23 -5.77
CA VAL A 317 -18.07 -26.48 -5.43
C VAL A 317 -17.50 -27.72 -6.13
N ARG A 318 -16.86 -27.55 -7.29
CA ARG A 318 -16.33 -28.64 -8.11
C ARG A 318 -15.00 -29.19 -7.61
N GLU A 319 -14.27 -28.42 -6.80
CA GLU A 319 -12.92 -28.78 -6.34
C GLU A 319 -12.86 -29.03 -4.81
N GLU A 320 -13.53 -28.22 -3.98
CA GLU A 320 -13.30 -28.26 -2.51
C GLU A 320 -14.45 -28.72 -1.59
N GLY A 321 -15.73 -28.77 -2.01
CA GLY A 321 -16.74 -29.45 -1.16
C GLY A 321 -18.23 -29.14 -1.34
N PRO A 322 -19.07 -29.76 -0.48
CA PRO A 322 -20.52 -29.57 -0.48
C PRO A 322 -20.91 -28.24 0.15
N ARG A 323 -21.67 -27.42 -0.58
CA ARG A 323 -22.23 -26.17 -0.08
C ARG A 323 -23.29 -26.38 0.99
N ALA A 324 -23.55 -25.32 1.76
CA ALA A 324 -24.56 -25.31 2.81
C ALA A 324 -25.97 -25.65 2.26
N THR A 325 -26.77 -26.37 3.05
CA THR A 325 -28.08 -26.93 2.64
C THR A 325 -29.18 -25.89 2.33
N PHE A 326 -28.88 -24.61 2.52
CA PHE A 326 -29.73 -23.45 2.21
C PHE A 326 -29.17 -22.61 1.05
N SER A 327 -28.31 -23.21 0.21
CA SER A 327 -27.76 -22.62 -1.02
C SER A 327 -27.94 -23.57 -2.20
N GLU A 328 -27.88 -23.04 -3.42
CA GLU A 328 -28.20 -23.76 -4.66
C GLU A 328 -27.13 -23.59 -5.75
N GLN A 329 -27.02 -24.58 -6.63
CA GLN A 329 -26.35 -24.43 -7.92
C GLN A 329 -27.41 -24.04 -8.95
N LEU A 330 -27.26 -22.87 -9.57
CA LEU A 330 -28.18 -22.41 -10.59
C LEU A 330 -27.93 -23.15 -11.92
N ASN A 331 -28.97 -23.26 -12.75
CA ASN A 331 -28.86 -23.88 -14.08
C ASN A 331 -28.48 -22.89 -15.20
N ALA A 332 -28.59 -21.58 -14.93
CA ALA A 332 -28.22 -20.48 -15.81
C ALA A 332 -27.70 -19.30 -14.97
N SER A 333 -26.96 -18.38 -15.59
CA SER A 333 -26.66 -17.08 -15.00
C SER A 333 -27.93 -16.21 -14.90
N ILE A 334 -27.94 -15.29 -13.94
CA ILE A 334 -28.93 -14.23 -13.86
C ILE A 334 -28.45 -13.08 -14.77
N PRO A 335 -29.23 -12.63 -15.77
CA PRO A 335 -28.81 -11.59 -16.69
C PRO A 335 -29.02 -10.20 -16.09
N ILE A 336 -28.10 -9.26 -16.35
CA ILE A 336 -28.10 -7.90 -15.76
C ILE A 336 -29.42 -7.14 -15.96
N ARG A 337 -30.08 -7.31 -17.11
CA ARG A 337 -31.39 -6.72 -17.43
C ARG A 337 -32.51 -7.11 -16.48
N SER A 338 -32.44 -8.30 -15.86
CA SER A 338 -33.40 -8.73 -14.84
C SER A 338 -33.20 -8.07 -13.47
N ILE A 339 -32.08 -7.36 -13.27
CA ILE A 339 -31.70 -6.68 -12.02
C ILE A 339 -31.80 -5.16 -12.19
N LEU A 340 -31.26 -4.62 -13.28
CA LEU A 340 -31.21 -3.17 -13.54
C LEU A 340 -32.34 -2.67 -14.46
N GLY A 341 -33.14 -3.57 -15.03
CA GLY A 341 -34.21 -3.28 -15.99
C GLY A 341 -33.80 -3.50 -17.44
N GLU A 342 -34.76 -3.76 -18.34
CA GLU A 342 -34.48 -4.09 -19.75
C GLU A 342 -33.67 -2.99 -20.47
N ASN A 343 -33.98 -1.73 -20.20
CA ASN A 343 -33.36 -0.56 -20.85
C ASN A 343 -32.11 -0.05 -20.09
N PHE A 344 -31.48 -0.85 -19.23
CA PHE A 344 -30.33 -0.39 -18.41
C PHE A 344 -29.17 0.18 -19.23
N GLN A 345 -29.05 -0.15 -20.51
CA GLN A 345 -28.01 0.39 -21.40
C GLN A 345 -28.24 1.86 -21.80
N ASP A 346 -29.49 2.32 -21.78
CA ASP A 346 -29.88 3.72 -22.08
C ASP A 346 -29.84 4.62 -20.84
N GLU A 347 -29.74 4.04 -19.64
CA GLU A 347 -29.71 4.75 -18.37
C GLU A 347 -28.43 5.57 -18.21
N TRP A 348 -28.56 6.89 -17.99
CA TRP A 348 -27.42 7.83 -18.00
C TRP A 348 -26.25 7.40 -17.10
N TRP A 349 -26.54 6.78 -15.96
CA TRP A 349 -25.57 6.39 -14.93
C TRP A 349 -24.83 5.08 -15.26
N VAL A 350 -25.27 4.31 -16.25
CA VAL A 350 -24.58 3.12 -16.75
C VAL A 350 -23.45 3.51 -17.72
N ASP A 351 -22.32 2.83 -17.62
CA ASP A 351 -21.23 2.88 -18.61
C ASP A 351 -20.99 1.48 -19.17
N THR A 352 -21.60 1.21 -20.31
CA THR A 352 -21.50 -0.09 -21.00
C THR A 352 -20.07 -0.42 -21.43
N THR A 353 -19.15 0.54 -21.45
CA THR A 353 -17.74 0.32 -21.82
C THR A 353 -16.91 -0.31 -20.69
N TYR A 354 -17.51 -0.57 -19.52
CA TYR A 354 -16.94 -1.33 -18.40
C TYR A 354 -17.58 -2.72 -18.22
N LEU A 355 -18.69 -2.99 -18.92
CA LEU A 355 -19.40 -4.26 -18.89
C LEU A 355 -18.80 -5.27 -19.87
N ASP A 356 -19.13 -6.54 -19.70
CA ASP A 356 -18.81 -7.58 -20.67
C ASP A 356 -19.78 -7.51 -21.87
N PRO A 357 -19.32 -7.65 -23.13
CA PRO A 357 -20.20 -7.61 -24.31
C PRO A 357 -21.35 -8.63 -24.29
N SER A 358 -21.20 -9.77 -23.61
CA SER A 358 -22.28 -10.76 -23.45
C SER A 358 -23.48 -10.26 -22.65
N ASP A 359 -23.31 -9.23 -21.81
CA ASP A 359 -24.40 -8.59 -21.09
C ASP A 359 -25.16 -7.55 -21.94
N LEU A 360 -24.55 -7.06 -23.02
CA LEU A 360 -25.07 -5.99 -23.88
C LEU A 360 -25.94 -6.52 -25.03
N HIS A 361 -25.76 -7.78 -25.42
CA HIS A 361 -26.52 -8.40 -26.49
C HIS A 361 -27.75 -9.17 -25.96
N ASP A 362 -28.91 -8.92 -26.55
CA ASP A 362 -30.15 -9.65 -26.24
C ASP A 362 -30.20 -11.00 -26.97
N GLU A 363 -29.17 -11.82 -26.73
CA GLU A 363 -29.10 -13.21 -27.13
C GLU A 363 -30.17 -14.00 -26.36
N GLY A 364 -31.33 -14.19 -26.99
CA GLY A 364 -32.39 -15.05 -26.48
C GLY A 364 -31.97 -16.51 -26.55
N CYS A 365 -31.37 -17.02 -25.47
CA CYS A 365 -30.68 -18.32 -25.38
C CYS A 365 -31.40 -19.50 -26.07
N THR A 366 -31.02 -19.80 -27.31
CA THR A 366 -31.21 -21.14 -27.90
C THR A 366 -30.03 -22.04 -27.46
N PRO A 367 -30.27 -23.18 -26.79
CA PRO A 367 -29.23 -23.90 -26.08
C PRO A 367 -28.40 -24.84 -26.97
N GLU A 368 -27.37 -24.31 -27.64
CA GLU A 368 -26.29 -25.10 -28.25
C GLU A 368 -24.93 -24.37 -28.16
N ASP A 369 -23.83 -25.08 -28.43
CA ASP A 369 -22.45 -24.56 -28.57
C ASP A 369 -21.68 -23.96 -27.36
N HIS A 370 -21.91 -24.43 -26.13
CA HIS A 370 -20.89 -24.40 -25.06
C HIS A 370 -20.55 -25.80 -24.51
N LYS A 371 -19.69 -26.53 -25.24
CA LYS A 371 -19.22 -27.88 -24.86
C LYS A 371 -17.76 -27.85 -24.41
N ALA A 372 -17.52 -28.01 -23.11
CA ALA A 372 -16.19 -27.98 -22.52
C ALA A 372 -15.26 -29.10 -23.07
N PRO A 373 -13.94 -28.86 -23.17
CA PRO A 373 -12.99 -29.85 -23.69
C PRO A 373 -12.85 -31.05 -22.74
N GLY A 374 -13.35 -32.21 -23.19
CA GLY A 374 -13.36 -33.46 -22.42
C GLY A 374 -11.98 -34.12 -22.33
N ASN A 375 -11.61 -34.53 -21.11
CA ASN A 375 -10.36 -35.22 -20.82
C ASN A 375 -10.45 -36.71 -21.20
N THR A 376 -9.59 -37.22 -22.07
CA THR A 376 -9.56 -38.66 -22.45
C THR A 376 -8.14 -39.23 -22.53
N LYS A 377 -7.88 -40.31 -21.79
CA LYS A 377 -6.71 -41.19 -21.92
C LYS A 377 -7.09 -42.50 -22.62
N ASN A 378 -6.09 -43.12 -23.25
CA ASN A 378 -6.13 -44.43 -23.94
C ASN A 378 -6.97 -44.42 -25.23
N THR A 379 -6.70 -45.24 -26.26
CA THR A 379 -5.76 -46.38 -26.36
C THR A 379 -5.15 -46.46 -27.77
N LYS A 380 -3.96 -47.05 -27.94
CA LYS A 380 -3.41 -47.38 -29.27
C LYS A 380 -4.03 -48.69 -29.80
N SER A 381 -4.36 -48.73 -31.10
CA SER A 381 -4.35 -49.95 -31.92
C SER A 381 -4.15 -49.60 -33.40
N SER A 382 -3.92 -50.62 -34.24
CA SER A 382 -3.62 -50.53 -35.68
C SER A 382 -4.88 -50.24 -36.54
N THR A 383 -4.85 -49.94 -37.85
CA THR A 383 -4.06 -50.59 -38.94
C THR A 383 -3.95 -49.67 -40.18
N ALA A 384 -3.16 -50.07 -41.19
CA ALA A 384 -2.89 -49.37 -42.46
C ALA A 384 -4.14 -49.29 -43.40
N THR A 385 -4.14 -48.71 -44.61
CA THR A 385 -3.21 -48.98 -45.74
C THR A 385 -3.37 -47.98 -46.91
N THR A 386 -2.25 -47.49 -47.49
CA THR A 386 -2.02 -47.05 -48.91
C THR A 386 -2.94 -45.97 -49.59
N THR A 387 -2.54 -45.19 -50.61
CA THR A 387 -1.46 -45.33 -51.61
C THR A 387 -1.03 -43.99 -52.25
N ALA A 388 0.14 -44.01 -52.92
CA ALA A 388 0.53 -43.26 -54.13
C ALA A 388 1.01 -41.79 -54.05
N LEU A 389 2.24 -41.58 -54.55
CA LEU A 389 2.90 -40.28 -54.80
C LEU A 389 2.61 -39.75 -56.22
N THR A 390 2.93 -38.47 -56.45
CA THR A 390 3.65 -38.01 -57.65
C THR A 390 4.66 -36.91 -57.29
N THR A 391 5.72 -36.75 -58.09
CA THR A 391 6.89 -35.87 -57.83
C THR A 391 7.20 -34.93 -59.00
N SER A 392 7.88 -33.81 -58.73
CA SER A 392 8.68 -33.06 -59.72
C SER A 392 9.75 -32.20 -59.02
N THR A 393 10.77 -31.74 -59.75
CA THR A 393 12.08 -31.24 -59.24
C THR A 393 12.66 -30.06 -60.04
N HIS A 394 13.87 -29.58 -59.66
CA HIS A 394 14.77 -28.63 -60.38
C HIS A 394 14.50 -27.12 -60.14
N THR A 395 15.46 -26.16 -60.13
CA THR A 395 16.95 -26.18 -60.20
C THR A 395 17.57 -24.86 -59.66
N SER A 396 18.91 -24.72 -59.66
CA SER A 396 19.71 -23.56 -59.17
C SER A 396 20.76 -23.11 -60.24
N ILE A 397 21.70 -22.15 -60.12
CA ILE A 397 22.44 -21.63 -58.93
C ILE A 397 22.84 -20.12 -58.89
N PRO A 398 23.79 -19.55 -59.69
CA PRO A 398 24.81 -18.68 -59.07
C PRO A 398 25.10 -17.28 -59.69
N THR A 399 26.11 -16.60 -59.10
CA THR A 399 26.89 -15.41 -59.51
C THR A 399 26.29 -14.01 -59.18
N THR A 400 27.04 -12.98 -58.73
CA THR A 400 28.52 -12.84 -58.51
C THR A 400 28.87 -11.88 -57.33
N THR A 401 30.14 -11.82 -56.93
CA THR A 401 30.70 -11.04 -55.81
C THR A 401 31.36 -9.70 -56.20
N LEU A 402 31.51 -8.78 -55.23
CA LEU A 402 32.50 -7.68 -55.22
C LEU A 402 33.05 -7.42 -53.79
N ILE A 403 34.27 -6.85 -53.70
CA ILE A 403 35.22 -6.83 -52.56
C ILE A 403 36.07 -5.53 -52.72
N ALA A 404 36.58 -4.77 -51.73
CA ALA A 404 36.81 -4.85 -50.26
C ALA A 404 36.58 -3.42 -49.62
N PRO A 405 37.12 -2.97 -48.44
CA PRO A 405 37.97 -3.59 -47.41
C PRO A 405 37.48 -3.44 -45.94
N SER A 406 38.34 -3.83 -44.98
CA SER A 406 38.09 -3.97 -43.54
C SER A 406 38.76 -2.91 -42.64
N SER A 407 38.20 -2.64 -41.45
CA SER A 407 38.96 -2.08 -40.32
C SER A 407 38.43 -2.55 -38.94
N ALA A 408 39.28 -3.31 -38.23
CA ALA A 408 39.37 -3.56 -36.78
C ALA A 408 38.09 -3.53 -35.89
N SER A 409 37.75 -4.73 -35.41
CA SER A 409 37.09 -5.06 -34.13
C SER A 409 37.24 -4.05 -32.98
N ALA A 410 36.10 -3.71 -32.35
CA ALA A 410 36.02 -3.45 -30.92
C ALA A 410 35.16 -4.56 -30.28
N ALA A 411 35.66 -5.21 -29.23
CA ALA A 411 34.99 -6.36 -28.62
C ALA A 411 33.97 -5.92 -27.55
N SER A 412 32.70 -6.31 -27.70
CA SER A 412 31.69 -6.14 -26.66
C SER A 412 31.90 -7.17 -25.55
N THR A 413 32.39 -6.74 -24.39
CA THR A 413 32.40 -7.55 -23.18
C THR A 413 30.97 -7.66 -22.65
N SER A 414 30.37 -8.86 -22.73
CA SER A 414 29.05 -9.12 -22.17
C SER A 414 29.06 -8.97 -20.65
N GLU A 415 28.33 -7.99 -20.11
CA GLU A 415 28.07 -7.92 -18.69
C GLU A 415 27.13 -9.05 -18.26
N THR A 416 27.65 -10.01 -17.51
CA THR A 416 26.82 -11.02 -16.83
C THR A 416 26.09 -10.35 -15.68
N LEU A 417 24.80 -10.04 -15.91
CA LEU A 417 23.85 -9.68 -14.85
C LEU A 417 23.92 -10.73 -13.73
N ILE A 418 24.41 -10.32 -12.56
CA ILE A 418 24.45 -11.18 -11.37
C ILE A 418 23.03 -11.22 -10.79
N THR A 419 22.25 -12.20 -11.22
CA THR A 419 20.92 -12.46 -10.66
C THR A 419 21.08 -13.00 -9.24
N SER A 420 20.89 -12.14 -8.23
CA SER A 420 20.73 -12.57 -6.84
C SER A 420 19.62 -13.62 -6.74
N PRO A 421 19.81 -14.72 -5.99
CA PRO A 421 18.80 -15.76 -5.88
C PRO A 421 17.56 -15.23 -5.15
N ALA A 422 16.38 -15.46 -5.72
CA ALA A 422 15.12 -15.14 -5.06
C ALA A 422 14.97 -15.96 -3.77
N ILE A 423 14.86 -15.30 -2.62
CA ILE A 423 14.66 -15.95 -1.33
C ILE A 423 13.19 -16.37 -1.22
N THR A 424 12.92 -17.66 -1.38
CA THR A 424 11.61 -18.24 -1.12
C THR A 424 11.31 -18.26 0.38
N LEU A 425 10.39 -17.39 0.81
CA LEU A 425 9.96 -17.28 2.20
C LEU A 425 9.01 -18.41 2.57
N THR A 426 9.49 -19.37 3.37
CA THR A 426 8.67 -20.45 3.92
C THR A 426 8.02 -20.04 5.24
N THR A 427 6.85 -19.39 5.18
CA THR A 427 6.07 -19.01 6.37
C THR A 427 5.32 -20.22 6.95
N SER A 428 5.91 -20.87 7.96
CA SER A 428 5.25 -21.95 8.69
C SER A 428 4.15 -21.41 9.63
N ALA A 429 2.89 -21.54 9.23
CA ALA A 429 1.74 -21.09 10.03
C ALA A 429 1.65 -21.84 11.38
N SER A 430 1.59 -21.11 12.48
CA SER A 430 1.44 -21.66 13.84
C SER A 430 -0.04 -21.90 14.15
N SER A 431 -0.47 -23.17 14.16
CA SER A 431 -1.88 -23.58 14.33
C SER A 431 -2.42 -23.52 15.78
N GLY A 432 -1.84 -22.65 16.62
CA GLY A 432 -2.21 -22.50 18.03
C GLY A 432 -3.12 -21.30 18.30
N THR A 433 -4.10 -21.48 19.19
CA THR A 433 -4.90 -20.39 19.78
C THR A 433 -3.98 -19.27 20.30
N PRO A 434 -4.21 -18.00 19.95
CA PRO A 434 -3.34 -16.90 20.37
C PRO A 434 -3.36 -16.69 21.88
N CYS A 435 -2.19 -16.43 22.44
CA CYS A 435 -2.04 -15.90 23.79
C CYS A 435 -2.31 -14.39 23.75
N VAL A 436 -3.56 -14.01 23.99
CA VAL A 436 -3.99 -12.60 24.02
C VAL A 436 -3.62 -12.00 25.37
N CYS A 437 -2.68 -11.05 25.35
CA CYS A 437 -2.44 -10.13 26.46
C CYS A 437 -3.36 -8.92 26.30
N THR A 438 -4.10 -8.59 27.35
CA THR A 438 -4.88 -7.34 27.49
C THR A 438 -4.38 -6.48 28.66
N ASP A 439 -3.32 -6.91 29.35
CA ASP A 439 -2.63 -6.20 30.42
C ASP A 439 -1.12 -6.41 30.32
N TYR A 440 -0.34 -5.38 30.64
CA TYR A 440 1.13 -5.40 30.57
C TYR A 440 1.77 -6.54 31.36
N SER A 441 1.21 -6.92 32.52
CA SER A 441 1.76 -7.98 33.38
C SER A 441 1.73 -9.37 32.73
N GLN A 442 0.89 -9.59 31.72
CA GLN A 442 0.70 -10.88 31.05
C GLN A 442 1.81 -11.18 30.03
N ILE A 443 2.53 -10.14 29.57
CA ILE A 443 3.44 -10.23 28.41
C ILE A 443 4.62 -11.15 28.67
N SER A 444 5.23 -11.07 29.86
CA SER A 444 6.38 -11.92 30.21
C SER A 444 6.04 -13.41 30.20
N ALA A 445 4.84 -13.76 30.68
CA ALA A 445 4.32 -15.12 30.64
C ALA A 445 4.02 -15.58 29.19
N ALA A 446 3.43 -14.71 28.36
CA ALA A 446 3.15 -15.01 26.96
C ALA A 446 4.44 -15.23 26.14
N VAL A 447 5.44 -14.36 26.28
CA VAL A 447 6.77 -14.50 25.62
C VAL A 447 7.44 -15.82 26.02
N ALA A 448 7.39 -16.19 27.30
CA ALA A 448 7.98 -17.44 27.79
C ALA A 448 7.23 -18.71 27.34
N SER A 449 5.92 -18.62 27.04
CA SER A 449 5.08 -19.80 26.78
C SER A 449 4.66 -19.98 25.30
N CYS A 450 4.45 -18.90 24.54
CA CYS A 450 3.66 -18.94 23.31
C CYS A 450 4.43 -18.69 22.00
N THR A 451 3.90 -19.22 20.90
CA THR A 451 4.35 -18.95 19.51
C THR A 451 3.34 -18.12 18.69
N ASN A 452 2.20 -17.78 19.29
CA ASN A 452 1.20 -16.87 18.74
C ASN A 452 0.76 -15.96 19.90
N ILE A 453 1.12 -14.67 19.83
CA ILE A 453 0.90 -13.69 20.90
C ILE A 453 0.14 -12.50 20.30
N VAL A 454 -0.91 -12.03 20.98
CA VAL A 454 -1.60 -10.78 20.62
C VAL A 454 -1.44 -9.80 21.78
N LEU A 455 -0.99 -8.59 21.48
CA LEU A 455 -0.82 -7.50 22.44
C LEU A 455 -1.94 -6.48 22.21
N SER A 456 -3.09 -6.73 22.84
CA SER A 456 -4.30 -5.92 22.66
C SER A 456 -4.38 -4.80 23.71
N ASN A 457 -4.42 -3.56 23.23
CA ASN A 457 -4.68 -2.35 24.01
C ASN A 457 -3.77 -2.17 25.25
N ILE A 458 -2.48 -2.54 25.13
CA ILE A 458 -1.55 -2.56 26.25
C ILE A 458 -1.14 -1.16 26.70
N ALA A 459 -1.49 -0.78 27.93
CA ALA A 459 -0.86 0.34 28.62
C ALA A 459 0.37 -0.12 29.41
N ALA A 460 1.58 0.20 28.93
CA ALA A 460 2.83 -0.06 29.66
C ALA A 460 3.06 1.03 30.73
N PRO A 461 3.23 0.69 32.03
CA PRO A 461 3.39 1.68 33.09
C PRO A 461 4.67 2.53 32.97
N ASN A 462 4.77 3.60 33.78
CA ASN A 462 6.00 4.37 33.92
C ASN A 462 7.20 3.45 34.25
N GLY A 463 8.35 3.69 33.62
CA GLY A 463 9.57 2.88 33.80
C GLY A 463 9.50 1.44 33.25
N SER A 464 8.41 1.05 32.58
CA SER A 464 8.14 -0.35 32.24
C SER A 464 8.28 -0.61 30.74
N ALA A 465 9.16 -1.55 30.37
CA ALA A 465 9.44 -1.89 28.98
C ALA A 465 8.73 -3.18 28.56
N ILE A 466 8.00 -3.15 27.44
CA ILE A 466 7.42 -4.37 26.83
C ILE A 466 8.59 -5.20 26.26
N ASN A 467 9.09 -6.15 27.05
CA ASN A 467 10.28 -6.93 26.71
C ASN A 467 9.89 -8.20 25.96
N LEU A 468 10.09 -8.17 24.64
CA LEU A 468 9.91 -9.30 23.73
C LEU A 468 11.28 -9.91 23.30
N SER A 469 12.36 -9.68 24.05
CA SER A 469 13.74 -10.10 23.64
C SER A 469 13.99 -11.61 23.64
N GLY A 470 13.10 -12.39 24.28
CA GLY A 470 13.16 -13.84 24.46
C GLY A 470 12.05 -14.62 23.77
N LEU A 471 11.53 -14.14 22.63
CA LEU A 471 10.57 -14.89 21.80
C LEU A 471 11.17 -16.20 21.27
N LYS A 472 10.31 -17.21 21.12
CA LYS A 472 10.69 -18.52 20.59
C LYS A 472 10.90 -18.44 19.08
N THR A 473 11.64 -19.40 18.54
CA THR A 473 11.78 -19.54 17.08
C THR A 473 10.42 -19.82 16.46
N GLY A 474 10.03 -19.04 15.45
CA GLY A 474 8.70 -19.15 14.82
C GLY A 474 7.57 -18.36 15.51
N THR A 475 7.84 -17.59 16.58
CA THR A 475 6.77 -16.82 17.24
C THR A 475 6.27 -15.67 16.35
N THR A 476 4.95 -15.55 16.22
CA THR A 476 4.26 -14.34 15.76
C THR A 476 3.81 -13.49 16.95
N VAL A 477 4.04 -12.17 16.90
CA VAL A 477 3.47 -11.19 17.83
C VAL A 477 2.66 -10.15 17.06
N THR A 478 1.37 -10.04 17.35
CA THR A 478 0.44 -9.09 16.73
C THR A 478 0.06 -7.99 17.71
N PHE A 479 0.37 -6.74 17.41
CA PHE A 479 -0.18 -5.59 18.13
C PHE A 479 -1.65 -5.35 17.70
N ASP A 480 -2.51 -5.03 18.66
CA ASP A 480 -3.95 -4.88 18.46
C ASP A 480 -4.48 -3.70 19.29
N GLY A 481 -5.36 -2.87 18.72
CA GLY A 481 -5.80 -1.62 19.36
C GLY A 481 -4.65 -0.68 19.77
N LEU A 482 -4.85 0.14 20.81
CA LEU A 482 -3.90 1.18 21.20
C LEU A 482 -2.91 0.71 22.28
N THR A 483 -1.64 0.56 21.92
CA THR A 483 -0.54 0.34 22.87
C THR A 483 0.09 1.68 23.28
N THR A 484 0.20 1.96 24.59
CA THR A 484 0.72 3.25 25.12
C THR A 484 1.86 3.05 26.12
N PHE A 485 2.68 4.09 26.34
CA PHE A 485 3.80 4.06 27.28
C PHE A 485 3.76 5.20 28.32
N GLY A 486 3.91 4.82 29.60
CA GLY A 486 4.10 5.74 30.71
C GLY A 486 5.44 6.50 30.65
N PHE A 487 5.46 7.68 31.25
CA PHE A 487 6.62 8.57 31.24
C PHE A 487 7.82 7.94 31.97
N THR A 488 9.00 8.00 31.34
CA THR A 488 10.24 7.44 31.87
C THR A 488 11.44 8.38 31.62
N ASN A 489 11.85 9.09 32.66
CA ASN A 489 12.94 10.07 32.62
C ASN A 489 14.34 9.42 32.58
N SER A 490 14.69 8.78 31.45
CA SER A 490 16.02 8.19 31.21
C SER A 490 16.31 8.03 29.72
N SER A 491 17.55 8.33 29.32
CA SER A 491 18.05 8.06 27.95
C SER A 491 18.47 6.61 27.72
N THR A 492 18.90 5.90 28.77
CA THR A 492 19.31 4.49 28.65
C THR A 492 18.14 3.49 28.67
N PHE A 493 16.90 3.98 28.68
CA PHE A 493 15.70 3.16 28.69
C PHE A 493 15.23 2.88 27.27
N ASN A 494 15.00 1.60 26.96
CA ASN A 494 14.41 1.16 25.70
C ASN A 494 13.01 0.59 26.03
N PRO A 495 11.91 1.34 25.86
CA PRO A 495 10.59 0.89 26.35
C PRO A 495 9.97 -0.31 25.60
N ILE A 496 10.63 -0.81 24.55
CA ILE A 496 10.54 -2.20 24.07
C ILE A 496 11.98 -2.68 23.84
N THR A 497 12.17 -4.00 23.80
CA THR A 497 13.21 -4.65 22.99
C THR A 497 12.60 -5.95 22.46
N ILE A 498 12.71 -6.26 21.17
CA ILE A 498 12.11 -7.48 20.59
C ILE A 498 13.17 -8.56 20.43
N GLY A 499 12.81 -9.79 20.04
CA GLY A 499 13.80 -10.85 19.91
C GLY A 499 13.40 -12.30 19.79
N GLY A 500 13.43 -12.82 18.56
CA GLY A 500 13.62 -14.24 18.29
C GLY A 500 14.44 -14.48 17.02
N GLN A 501 14.34 -15.69 16.49
CA GLN A 501 14.81 -16.13 15.16
C GLN A 501 13.59 -16.65 14.40
N SER A 502 13.49 -16.47 13.08
CA SER A 502 12.30 -16.85 12.32
C SER A 502 10.99 -16.28 12.92
N ILE A 503 11.06 -15.08 13.51
CA ILE A 503 9.90 -14.44 14.14
C ILE A 503 9.16 -13.53 13.16
N SER A 504 7.86 -13.42 13.36
CA SER A 504 7.02 -12.39 12.76
C SER A 504 6.55 -11.43 13.84
N ILE A 505 6.60 -10.14 13.57
CA ILE A 505 5.95 -9.09 14.36
C ILE A 505 5.02 -8.35 13.40
N THR A 506 3.81 -8.01 13.86
CA THR A 506 2.77 -7.46 12.98
C THR A 506 1.73 -6.64 13.76
N GLY A 507 0.74 -6.09 13.07
CA GLY A 507 -0.37 -5.32 13.63
C GLY A 507 -1.69 -5.68 12.96
N ASN A 508 -2.76 -5.79 13.74
CA ASN A 508 -4.12 -5.81 13.22
C ASN A 508 -4.47 -4.41 12.68
N PRO A 509 -5.21 -4.29 11.56
CA PRO A 509 -5.71 -3.01 11.06
C PRO A 509 -6.40 -2.19 12.17
N GLY A 510 -6.03 -0.92 12.31
CA GLY A 510 -6.50 -0.01 13.37
C GLY A 510 -5.63 0.06 14.63
N ALA A 511 -4.72 -0.89 14.87
CA ALA A 511 -3.79 -0.85 16.00
C ALA A 511 -2.77 0.32 15.91
N ILE A 512 -2.43 0.91 17.05
CA ILE A 512 -1.48 2.03 17.14
C ILE A 512 -0.49 1.74 18.26
N ILE A 513 0.79 2.03 18.03
CA ILE A 513 1.79 2.09 19.11
C ILE A 513 2.11 3.58 19.33
N ASP A 514 1.79 4.08 20.53
CA ASP A 514 2.02 5.46 20.94
C ASP A 514 3.06 5.55 22.07
N GLY A 515 4.27 5.99 21.72
CA GLY A 515 5.36 6.21 22.66
C GLY A 515 5.31 7.48 23.50
N ASN A 516 4.23 8.27 23.44
CA ASN A 516 4.02 9.41 24.33
C ASN A 516 5.14 10.46 24.18
N GLY A 517 5.61 10.67 22.94
CA GLY A 517 6.70 11.59 22.59
C GLY A 517 6.48 13.01 23.13
N GLN A 518 5.22 13.47 23.14
CA GLN A 518 4.77 14.77 23.63
C GLN A 518 5.17 15.05 25.09
N ALA A 519 5.32 14.01 25.93
CA ALA A 519 5.80 14.18 27.31
C ALA A 519 7.31 14.51 27.38
N TYR A 520 8.08 14.12 26.37
CA TYR A 520 9.54 14.28 26.32
C TYR A 520 9.99 15.48 25.49
N TRP A 521 9.28 15.78 24.39
CA TRP A 521 9.65 16.78 23.38
C TRP A 521 9.89 18.19 23.95
N ASP A 522 11.05 18.76 23.61
CA ASP A 522 11.50 20.10 24.01
C ASP A 522 12.46 20.75 22.98
N GLY A 523 12.39 20.33 21.72
CA GLY A 523 13.20 20.89 20.62
C GLY A 523 14.70 20.60 20.69
N LEU A 524 15.17 19.82 21.67
CA LEU A 524 16.58 19.50 21.86
C LEU A 524 16.94 18.04 21.54
N GLY A 525 15.97 17.16 21.29
CA GLY A 525 16.22 15.76 20.90
C GLY A 525 17.15 15.02 21.87
N SER A 526 18.18 14.34 21.35
CA SER A 526 19.27 13.75 22.14
C SER A 526 20.37 14.76 22.53
N ASN A 527 20.38 15.96 21.93
CA ASN A 527 21.37 17.01 22.21
C ASN A 527 21.18 17.70 23.58
N GLY A 528 20.05 17.47 24.27
CA GLY A 528 19.85 17.97 25.65
C GLY A 528 18.40 17.97 26.13
N GLY A 529 18.10 18.81 27.13
CA GLY A 529 16.76 18.98 27.70
C GLY A 529 16.42 17.95 28.78
N VAL A 530 15.15 17.53 28.84
CA VAL A 530 14.72 16.42 29.71
C VAL A 530 15.29 15.10 29.16
N PRO A 531 15.79 14.19 30.01
CA PRO A 531 16.14 12.82 29.61
C PRO A 531 14.99 12.08 28.93
N LYS A 532 15.16 11.80 27.64
CA LYS A 532 14.20 11.13 26.76
C LYS A 532 14.73 9.73 26.41
N PRO A 533 13.91 8.68 26.35
CA PRO A 533 14.32 7.36 25.86
C PRO A 533 14.95 7.46 24.47
N ASP A 534 16.26 7.16 24.39
CA ASP A 534 17.12 7.52 23.24
C ASP A 534 16.84 6.64 22.02
N HIS A 535 16.44 5.38 22.25
CA HIS A 535 16.08 4.42 21.21
C HIS A 535 14.68 3.87 21.49
N PHE A 536 13.74 4.10 20.58
CA PHE A 536 12.37 3.71 20.81
C PHE A 536 12.10 2.25 20.46
N ILE A 537 12.69 1.62 19.44
CA ILE A 537 13.31 0.31 19.72
C ILE A 537 14.68 0.15 19.07
N VAL A 538 15.60 -0.31 19.92
CA VAL A 538 16.71 -1.16 19.56
C VAL A 538 16.25 -2.41 18.80
N VAL A 539 16.35 -2.36 17.47
CA VAL A 539 16.38 -3.54 16.60
C VAL A 539 17.76 -4.20 16.63
N ASN A 540 18.12 -4.64 17.83
CA ASN A 540 18.75 -5.94 17.97
C ASN A 540 17.57 -6.92 18.09
N LYS A 541 16.85 -7.07 16.97
CA LYS A 541 15.43 -7.50 16.81
C LYS A 541 14.34 -6.41 17.17
N VAL A 542 13.72 -5.81 16.12
CA VAL A 542 12.38 -5.13 15.84
C VAL A 542 11.89 -3.81 16.56
N ASP A 543 11.01 -2.95 15.93
CA ASP A 543 10.71 -1.47 16.16
C ASP A 543 9.20 -0.93 16.31
N ARG A 544 8.90 0.40 16.45
CA ARG A 544 7.61 1.09 16.85
C ARG A 544 7.19 2.42 16.11
N LYS A 545 6.53 3.40 16.79
CA LYS A 545 5.95 4.70 16.31
C LYS A 545 5.69 5.69 17.49
N ASN A 546 5.51 7.01 17.23
CA ASN A 546 5.48 8.16 18.18
C ASN A 546 6.63 8.22 19.23
N TRP A 547 7.84 8.65 18.86
CA TRP A 547 9.04 8.38 19.65
C TRP A 547 9.76 9.60 20.29
N PRO A 548 10.63 9.40 21.31
CA PRO A 548 11.25 10.52 22.03
C PRO A 548 12.56 11.05 21.42
N VAL A 549 13.36 10.16 20.79
CA VAL A 549 14.58 10.49 20.01
C VAL A 549 14.68 9.58 18.77
N HIS A 550 15.44 8.49 18.74
CA HIS A 550 15.59 7.60 17.56
C HIS A 550 14.53 6.50 17.51
N LEU A 551 14.09 6.05 16.32
CA LEU A 551 13.06 5.01 16.19
C LEU A 551 13.62 3.60 15.96
N PHE A 552 13.97 3.25 14.72
CA PHE A 552 14.50 1.93 14.32
C PHE A 552 16.01 1.85 14.51
N THR A 553 16.49 1.54 15.72
CA THR A 553 17.93 1.39 15.97
C THR A 553 18.39 -0.04 15.63
N ILE A 554 18.62 -0.30 14.35
CA ILE A 554 18.98 -1.58 13.77
C ILE A 554 20.47 -1.86 13.98
N SER A 555 20.77 -2.85 14.85
CA SER A 555 22.15 -3.28 15.10
C SER A 555 22.29 -4.79 15.28
N GLY A 556 23.48 -5.29 14.95
CA GLY A 556 23.88 -6.71 15.11
C GLY A 556 22.94 -7.71 14.44
N SER A 557 22.15 -7.29 13.45
CA SER A 557 21.04 -8.06 12.90
C SER A 557 21.34 -8.54 11.49
N SER A 558 20.82 -9.71 11.12
CA SER A 558 20.84 -10.19 9.74
C SER A 558 19.48 -10.69 9.27
N ASP A 559 19.26 -10.60 7.96
CA ASP A 559 18.13 -11.23 7.27
C ASP A 559 16.77 -10.71 7.78
N VAL A 560 16.67 -9.38 7.89
CA VAL A 560 15.52 -8.65 8.46
C VAL A 560 14.78 -7.87 7.38
N VAL A 561 13.45 -7.99 7.35
CA VAL A 561 12.58 -7.21 6.48
C VAL A 561 11.68 -6.31 7.31
N PHE A 562 11.73 -5.02 7.02
CA PHE A 562 10.82 -3.98 7.48
C PHE A 562 9.95 -3.57 6.30
N GLN A 563 8.64 -3.72 6.42
CA GLN A 563 7.73 -3.43 5.32
C GLN A 563 6.37 -2.92 5.75
N ASP A 564 5.75 -2.15 4.86
CA ASP A 564 4.37 -1.65 5.00
C ASP A 564 4.19 -0.76 6.25
N LEU A 565 5.30 -0.18 6.74
CA LEU A 565 5.40 0.62 7.95
C LEU A 565 5.07 2.07 7.66
N VAL A 566 4.53 2.76 8.67
CA VAL A 566 4.06 4.13 8.50
C VAL A 566 4.39 4.89 9.79
N LEU A 567 5.43 5.73 9.78
CA LEU A 567 6.13 6.27 10.96
C LEU A 567 5.77 7.74 11.21
N ASN A 568 4.88 8.01 12.17
CA ASN A 568 4.32 9.35 12.38
C ASN A 568 5.00 10.09 13.53
N ASN A 569 5.57 11.26 13.19
CA ASN A 569 6.04 12.23 14.18
C ASN A 569 5.58 13.67 13.88
N THR A 570 4.56 13.91 13.01
CA THR A 570 4.15 15.27 12.59
C THR A 570 3.59 16.13 13.73
N ALA A 571 3.06 15.49 14.78
CA ALA A 571 2.70 16.17 16.03
C ALA A 571 3.91 16.85 16.72
N GLY A 572 5.14 16.53 16.29
CA GLY A 572 6.38 17.14 16.72
C GLY A 572 6.86 18.33 15.86
N ASP A 573 6.26 18.60 14.68
CA ASP A 573 6.66 19.70 13.79
C ASP A 573 6.39 21.07 14.43
N ALA A 574 5.23 21.20 15.07
CA ALA A 574 4.81 22.43 15.73
C ALA A 574 5.63 22.71 17.01
N PRO A 575 5.98 23.97 17.30
CA PRO A 575 6.63 24.33 18.55
C PRO A 575 5.72 24.12 19.77
N ASN A 576 6.30 23.69 20.88
CA ASN A 576 5.61 23.53 22.15
C ASN A 576 6.14 24.51 23.22
N SER A 577 5.57 24.46 24.44
CA SER A 577 5.94 25.35 25.55
C SER A 577 7.36 25.15 26.10
N ARG A 578 8.09 24.13 25.63
CA ARG A 578 9.47 23.78 26.03
C ARG A 578 10.49 24.00 24.91
N SER A 579 10.08 23.95 23.64
CA SER A 579 10.97 23.98 22.46
C SER A 579 11.49 25.36 22.06
N ASN A 580 11.13 26.43 22.77
CA ASN A 580 11.61 27.80 22.49
C ASN A 580 11.45 28.24 21.02
N ARG A 581 10.30 27.91 20.41
CA ARG A 581 9.94 28.15 18.99
C ARG A 581 10.63 27.26 17.94
N LEU A 582 11.52 26.34 18.33
CA LEU A 582 11.91 25.22 17.47
C LEU A 582 10.76 24.22 17.35
N ALA A 583 10.81 23.30 16.38
CA ALA A 583 9.95 22.12 16.36
C ALA A 583 10.00 21.40 17.73
N ALA A 584 8.89 20.81 18.18
CA ALA A 584 8.85 20.13 19.47
C ALA A 584 9.73 18.88 19.49
N ALA A 585 9.69 18.09 18.40
CA ALA A 585 10.56 16.95 18.20
C ALA A 585 11.82 17.34 17.42
N HIS A 586 12.92 16.62 17.69
CA HIS A 586 14.22 16.81 17.05
C HIS A 586 15.05 15.53 17.23
N ASN A 587 15.94 15.20 16.29
CA ASN A 587 16.65 13.91 16.22
C ASN A 587 15.68 12.72 16.21
N SER A 588 14.59 12.89 15.45
CA SER A 588 13.49 11.93 15.33
C SER A 588 13.73 10.94 14.19
N ASP A 589 14.95 10.40 14.09
CA ASP A 589 15.39 9.53 13.00
C ASP A 589 14.46 8.33 12.79
N GLY A 590 14.13 8.05 11.52
CA GLY A 590 13.27 6.96 11.09
C GLY A 590 13.97 5.61 11.22
N PHE A 591 14.97 5.35 10.36
CA PHE A 591 15.71 4.08 10.32
C PHE A 591 17.24 4.23 10.49
N ASP A 592 17.72 4.09 11.73
CA ASP A 592 19.15 4.01 12.07
C ASP A 592 19.71 2.60 11.84
N VAL A 593 20.56 2.41 10.82
CA VAL A 593 21.20 1.11 10.56
C VAL A 593 22.69 1.14 10.94
N SER A 594 23.11 0.13 11.69
CA SER A 594 24.49 -0.08 12.14
C SER A 594 24.83 -1.57 12.17
N SER A 595 26.08 -1.95 11.90
CA SER A 595 26.63 -3.32 12.09
C SER A 595 25.69 -4.49 11.73
N SER A 596 24.94 -4.36 10.64
CA SER A 596 23.88 -5.29 10.22
C SER A 596 24.00 -5.65 8.74
N SER A 597 23.38 -6.74 8.30
CA SER A 597 23.46 -7.17 6.90
C SER A 597 22.22 -7.87 6.37
N ASN A 598 22.01 -7.85 5.05
CA ASN A 598 20.81 -8.40 4.41
C ASN A 598 19.54 -7.76 4.99
N ILE A 599 19.52 -6.43 5.07
CA ILE A 599 18.39 -5.65 5.60
C ILE A 599 17.58 -5.09 4.42
N VAL A 600 16.26 -5.24 4.47
CA VAL A 600 15.33 -4.65 3.51
C VAL A 600 14.38 -3.73 4.27
N ILE A 601 14.29 -2.46 3.85
CA ILE A 601 13.31 -1.48 4.32
C ILE A 601 12.48 -1.10 3.09
N GLN A 602 11.17 -1.35 3.09
CA GLN A 602 10.36 -1.18 1.87
C GLN A 602 8.92 -0.72 2.08
N ARG A 603 8.33 -0.08 1.06
CA ARG A 603 6.91 0.32 1.00
C ARG A 603 6.44 1.03 2.29
N SER A 604 7.20 2.03 2.71
CA SER A 604 7.03 2.64 4.03
C SER A 604 7.06 4.17 3.97
N VAL A 605 6.21 4.84 4.76
CA VAL A 605 6.11 6.31 4.78
C VAL A 605 6.63 6.84 6.12
N VAL A 606 7.46 7.88 6.10
CA VAL A 606 8.12 8.48 7.26
C VAL A 606 7.88 9.98 7.27
N TYR A 607 7.30 10.51 8.35
CA TYR A 607 7.19 11.95 8.56
C TYR A 607 7.87 12.30 9.88
N ASN A 608 8.99 13.00 9.81
CA ASN A 608 9.86 13.25 10.96
C ASN A 608 10.69 14.55 10.81
N GLN A 609 11.65 14.76 11.70
CA GLN A 609 12.45 15.98 11.85
C GLN A 609 13.96 15.70 11.95
N ASP A 610 14.40 14.50 11.50
CA ASP A 610 15.81 14.14 11.25
C ASP A 610 15.87 13.08 10.13
N ASP A 611 16.92 12.26 9.98
CA ASP A 611 17.04 11.35 8.83
C ASP A 611 15.84 10.40 8.65
N CYS A 612 15.40 10.21 7.42
CA CYS A 612 14.40 9.19 7.09
C CYS A 612 15.02 7.79 7.22
N VAL A 613 16.26 7.65 6.75
CA VAL A 613 17.13 6.48 6.95
C VAL A 613 18.57 6.97 7.16
N ALA A 614 19.29 6.43 8.15
CA ALA A 614 20.68 6.75 8.46
C ALA A 614 21.53 5.45 8.55
N ILE A 615 22.21 5.10 7.46
CA ILE A 615 23.05 3.88 7.41
C ILE A 615 24.48 4.20 7.86
N THR A 616 24.76 4.02 9.15
CA THR A 616 26.05 4.33 9.78
C THR A 616 27.10 3.23 9.60
N SER A 617 26.68 1.96 9.48
CA SER A 617 27.52 0.80 9.12
C SER A 617 26.65 -0.41 8.74
N GLY A 618 27.15 -1.27 7.85
CA GLY A 618 26.45 -2.48 7.42
C GLY A 618 26.81 -2.95 6.02
N ASN A 619 26.26 -4.09 5.60
CA ASN A 619 26.50 -4.66 4.27
C ASN A 619 25.25 -5.27 3.63
N ASN A 620 25.01 -5.03 2.33
CA ASN A 620 23.85 -5.55 1.60
C ASN A 620 22.54 -5.05 2.23
N ILE A 621 22.25 -3.76 2.03
CA ILE A 621 21.05 -3.09 2.57
C ILE A 621 20.27 -2.48 1.41
N THR A 622 18.98 -2.80 1.32
CA THR A 622 18.07 -2.25 0.31
C THR A 622 16.99 -1.39 0.98
N VAL A 623 16.76 -0.20 0.45
CA VAL A 623 15.76 0.76 0.89
C VAL A 623 14.92 1.14 -0.33
N SER A 624 13.68 0.67 -0.42
CA SER A 624 12.91 0.75 -1.67
C SER A 624 11.44 1.08 -1.53
N ASN A 625 10.93 2.01 -2.35
CA ASN A 625 9.56 2.50 -2.23
C ASN A 625 9.28 3.13 -0.86
N LEU A 626 10.15 4.04 -0.44
CA LEU A 626 9.90 4.89 0.73
C LEU A 626 9.37 6.26 0.30
N GLU A 627 8.53 6.84 1.13
CA GLU A 627 8.10 8.24 1.05
C GLU A 627 8.55 8.95 2.34
N CYS A 628 9.42 9.95 2.22
CA CYS A 628 10.05 10.66 3.34
C CYS A 628 9.58 12.12 3.36
N HIS A 629 9.11 12.63 4.49
CA HIS A 629 8.57 13.99 4.64
C HIS A 629 9.18 14.73 5.84
N GLY A 630 9.53 16.02 5.66
CA GLY A 630 9.96 16.94 6.72
C GLY A 630 11.36 16.71 7.32
N GLY A 631 11.90 15.49 7.20
CA GLY A 631 13.14 15.06 7.83
C GLY A 631 14.42 15.55 7.12
N HIS A 632 15.49 14.77 7.23
CA HIS A 632 16.80 15.08 6.65
C HIS A 632 17.20 14.20 5.45
N GLY A 633 16.30 13.37 4.94
CA GLY A 633 16.47 12.60 3.69
C GLY A 633 17.03 11.18 3.86
N LEU A 634 17.58 10.65 2.77
CA LEU A 634 18.11 9.28 2.66
C LEU A 634 19.63 9.28 2.83
N SER A 635 20.08 9.04 4.07
CA SER A 635 21.48 9.22 4.50
C SER A 635 22.29 7.92 4.60
N ILE A 636 23.50 7.95 4.06
CA ILE A 636 24.64 7.19 4.58
C ILE A 636 25.32 8.03 5.67
N GLY A 637 25.53 7.42 6.83
CA GLY A 637 26.30 7.97 7.93
C GLY A 637 25.50 8.65 9.05
N SER A 638 26.14 9.35 9.98
CA SER A 638 27.58 9.68 9.98
C SER A 638 28.47 8.44 10.12
N VAL A 639 29.37 8.24 9.15
CA VAL A 639 30.34 7.13 9.13
C VAL A 639 31.66 7.58 9.73
N GLY A 640 32.32 6.71 10.50
CA GLY A 640 33.62 6.99 11.11
C GLY A 640 33.53 7.36 12.60
N GLY A 641 34.53 6.97 13.38
CA GLY A 641 34.59 7.21 14.84
C GLY A 641 33.69 6.31 15.70
N LYS A 642 32.98 5.36 15.09
CA LYS A 642 32.12 4.37 15.75
C LYS A 642 32.86 3.02 15.87
N SER A 643 32.25 2.03 16.53
CA SER A 643 32.81 0.67 16.66
C SER A 643 32.91 -0.08 15.33
N ASN A 644 32.05 0.28 14.37
CA ASN A 644 32.08 -0.17 12.99
C ASN A 644 31.87 1.05 12.08
N ASN A 645 32.70 1.17 11.05
CA ASN A 645 32.75 2.33 10.15
C ASN A 645 32.71 1.91 8.67
N ASN A 646 32.20 0.70 8.41
CA ASN A 646 32.14 0.12 7.07
C ASN A 646 30.69 0.06 6.58
N VAL A 647 30.44 0.60 5.39
CA VAL A 647 29.16 0.62 4.68
C VAL A 647 29.39 0.07 3.28
N THR A 648 28.83 -1.09 2.93
CA THR A 648 29.06 -1.70 1.61
C THR A 648 27.81 -2.27 0.95
N ASN A 649 27.68 -2.13 -0.36
CA ASN A 649 26.58 -2.70 -1.16
C ASN A 649 25.22 -2.20 -0.67
N ILE A 650 24.93 -0.92 -0.90
CA ILE A 650 23.70 -0.25 -0.47
C ILE A 650 22.90 0.18 -1.69
N LEU A 651 21.58 -0.05 -1.67
CA LEU A 651 20.66 0.36 -2.72
C LEU A 651 19.49 1.15 -2.12
N PHE A 652 19.45 2.46 -2.38
CA PHE A 652 18.22 3.25 -2.28
C PHE A 652 17.54 3.25 -3.66
N THR A 653 16.27 2.85 -3.76
CA THR A 653 15.60 2.77 -5.07
C THR A 653 14.09 3.03 -5.09
N ASN A 654 13.59 3.73 -6.12
CA ASN A 654 12.17 3.98 -6.35
C ASN A 654 11.46 4.70 -5.17
N SER A 655 12.13 5.67 -4.56
CA SER A 655 11.68 6.35 -3.33
C SER A 655 11.58 7.86 -3.53
N SER A 656 10.78 8.53 -2.70
CA SER A 656 10.50 9.97 -2.78
C SER A 656 10.88 10.69 -1.48
N VAL A 657 11.42 11.90 -1.59
CA VAL A 657 11.80 12.75 -0.46
C VAL A 657 11.21 14.15 -0.65
N PHE A 658 10.37 14.58 0.29
CA PHE A 658 9.59 15.83 0.24
C PHE A 658 9.90 16.72 1.45
N ASP A 659 9.88 18.04 1.26
CA ASP A 659 9.91 19.06 2.33
C ASP A 659 11.08 18.91 3.33
N SER A 660 12.15 18.24 2.92
CA SER A 660 13.22 17.74 3.79
C SER A 660 14.47 18.64 3.72
N GLN A 661 15.33 18.62 4.73
CA GLN A 661 16.62 19.33 4.69
C GLN A 661 17.48 18.89 3.49
N ASN A 662 17.52 17.58 3.21
CA ASN A 662 18.32 17.01 2.12
C ASN A 662 17.55 15.91 1.38
N GLY A 663 17.93 15.65 0.13
CA GLY A 663 17.40 14.52 -0.66
C GLY A 663 18.21 13.24 -0.45
N CYS A 664 19.30 13.09 -1.21
CA CYS A 664 20.26 11.98 -1.06
C CYS A 664 21.52 12.48 -0.32
N ARG A 665 21.94 11.82 0.77
CA ARG A 665 23.04 12.31 1.62
C ARG A 665 24.09 11.25 1.95
N ILE A 666 25.38 11.62 1.91
CA ILE A 666 26.50 10.81 2.42
C ILE A 666 27.38 11.68 3.31
N LYS A 667 27.36 11.43 4.62
CA LYS A 667 28.10 12.21 5.64
C LYS A 667 29.17 11.37 6.35
N THR A 668 30.43 11.82 6.37
CA THR A 668 31.52 11.14 7.09
C THR A 668 32.18 12.05 8.12
N ASN A 669 32.41 11.54 9.34
CA ASN A 669 32.92 12.32 10.47
C ASN A 669 34.36 12.79 10.22
N TYR A 670 34.61 14.08 10.45
CA TYR A 670 35.90 14.71 10.21
C TYR A 670 37.03 14.05 11.03
N ASN A 671 38.16 13.80 10.37
CA ASN A 671 39.38 13.21 10.94
C ASN A 671 39.16 11.83 11.60
N THR A 672 38.26 11.02 11.02
CA THR A 672 38.02 9.63 11.42
C THR A 672 38.36 8.66 10.29
N THR A 673 38.31 7.35 10.56
CA THR A 673 38.58 6.29 9.57
C THR A 673 37.38 5.38 9.34
N GLY A 674 37.25 4.85 8.12
CA GLY A 674 36.13 4.02 7.68
C GLY A 674 36.14 3.76 6.17
N TYR A 675 35.08 3.10 5.69
CA TYR A 675 34.97 2.72 4.28
C TYR A 675 33.51 2.70 3.83
N ILE A 676 33.20 3.40 2.74
CA ILE A 676 31.90 3.42 2.07
C ILE A 676 32.13 2.94 0.64
N ALA A 677 31.46 1.87 0.19
CA ALA A 677 31.53 1.47 -1.21
C ALA A 677 30.30 0.79 -1.78
N ASN A 678 30.15 0.87 -3.11
CA ASN A 678 29.06 0.26 -3.87
C ASN A 678 27.70 0.77 -3.36
N VAL A 679 27.52 2.09 -3.38
CA VAL A 679 26.27 2.76 -2.96
C VAL A 679 25.54 3.23 -4.20
N THR A 680 24.27 2.86 -4.34
CA THR A 680 23.41 3.27 -5.45
C THR A 680 22.18 4.02 -4.92
N TYR A 681 21.93 5.20 -5.47
CA TYR A 681 20.66 5.91 -5.41
C TYR A 681 20.04 5.86 -6.81
N SER A 682 18.91 5.16 -6.97
CA SER A 682 18.28 4.90 -8.27
C SER A 682 16.80 5.31 -8.28
N ASN A 683 16.32 6.01 -9.30
CA ASN A 683 14.91 6.41 -9.41
C ASN A 683 14.41 7.14 -8.13
N ILE A 684 15.14 8.17 -7.70
CA ILE A 684 14.79 8.94 -6.49
C ILE A 684 14.14 10.27 -6.89
N ALA A 685 12.89 10.45 -6.46
CA ALA A 685 12.17 11.73 -6.62
C ALA A 685 12.47 12.63 -5.41
N ILE A 686 12.70 13.92 -5.67
CA ILE A 686 12.96 14.92 -4.63
C ILE A 686 12.02 16.12 -4.83
N SER A 687 11.43 16.64 -3.77
CA SER A 687 10.66 17.89 -3.78
C SER A 687 11.15 18.81 -2.67
N ASP A 688 11.49 20.03 -3.09
CA ASP A 688 11.57 21.24 -2.25
C ASP A 688 12.51 21.08 -1.05
N THR A 689 13.68 20.50 -1.30
CA THR A 689 14.70 20.34 -0.24
C THR A 689 15.26 21.69 0.18
N SER A 690 15.35 21.91 1.50
CA SER A 690 15.64 23.24 2.06
C SER A 690 17.13 23.60 2.15
N THR A 691 18.02 22.60 2.07
CA THR A 691 19.49 22.79 2.15
C THR A 691 20.24 22.16 0.97
N PHE A 692 20.10 20.85 0.72
CA PHE A 692 20.85 20.14 -0.33
C PHE A 692 20.02 19.10 -1.11
N GLY A 693 19.94 19.22 -2.43
CA GLY A 693 19.36 18.15 -3.28
C GLY A 693 20.14 16.84 -3.16
N ILE A 694 21.45 16.89 -3.44
CA ILE A 694 22.41 15.82 -3.16
C ILE A 694 23.58 16.39 -2.33
N ASP A 695 23.89 15.71 -1.23
CA ASP A 695 25.00 16.02 -0.31
C ASP A 695 25.99 14.85 -0.22
N VAL A 696 27.28 15.09 -0.45
CA VAL A 696 28.36 14.14 -0.14
C VAL A 696 29.52 14.89 0.51
N GLN A 697 29.65 14.82 1.83
CA GLN A 697 30.60 15.64 2.60
C GLN A 697 31.44 14.86 3.63
N GLN A 698 32.74 15.19 3.71
CA GLN A 698 33.74 14.46 4.51
C GLN A 698 34.35 15.27 5.68
N ASP A 699 33.61 16.26 6.13
CA ASP A 699 34.03 17.31 7.07
C ASP A 699 33.06 17.45 8.27
N TYR A 700 32.16 16.48 8.44
CA TYR A 700 31.02 16.52 9.37
C TYR A 700 31.45 16.37 10.84
N LEU A 701 30.82 17.14 11.74
CA LEU A 701 30.84 16.93 13.18
C LEU A 701 29.42 17.10 13.74
N ASN A 702 29.10 16.44 14.86
CA ASN A 702 27.88 16.76 15.60
C ASN A 702 27.98 18.19 16.16
N GLY A 703 27.22 19.11 15.57
CA GLY A 703 27.33 20.56 15.79
C GLY A 703 27.56 21.37 14.51
N GLY A 704 27.93 20.73 13.39
CA GLY A 704 28.03 21.36 12.07
C GLY A 704 29.17 20.81 11.21
N ALA A 705 29.07 21.04 9.90
CA ALA A 705 30.14 20.80 8.93
C ALA A 705 31.29 21.80 9.13
N THR A 706 32.55 21.35 9.02
CA THR A 706 33.73 22.20 9.28
C THR A 706 34.22 23.00 8.08
N GLY A 707 33.64 22.79 6.89
CA GLY A 707 34.08 23.34 5.60
C GLY A 707 35.39 22.75 5.08
N ASN A 708 35.97 21.75 5.77
CA ASN A 708 37.33 21.26 5.53
C ASN A 708 37.34 19.71 5.54
N PRO A 709 37.32 19.04 4.38
CA PRO A 709 37.17 17.59 4.33
C PRO A 709 38.43 16.83 4.71
N SER A 710 38.23 15.68 5.34
CA SER A 710 39.28 14.74 5.72
C SER A 710 39.27 13.48 4.83
N SER A 711 40.45 12.91 4.57
CA SER A 711 40.60 11.76 3.67
C SER A 711 40.58 10.38 4.36
N GLY A 712 40.25 10.32 5.66
CA GLY A 712 40.40 9.08 6.46
C GLY A 712 39.30 8.04 6.24
N VAL A 713 38.09 8.48 5.85
CA VAL A 713 37.03 7.59 5.34
C VAL A 713 37.11 7.59 3.81
N LEU A 714 37.18 6.41 3.20
CA LEU A 714 37.17 6.29 1.73
C LEU A 714 35.73 6.13 1.23
N ILE A 715 35.39 6.74 0.09
CA ILE A 715 34.08 6.65 -0.56
C ILE A 715 34.28 6.23 -2.02
N GLN A 716 33.82 5.02 -2.39
CA GLN A 716 34.14 4.42 -3.69
C GLN A 716 32.90 3.86 -4.39
N ASN A 717 32.85 3.91 -5.73
CA ASN A 717 31.77 3.29 -6.52
C ASN A 717 30.37 3.78 -6.08
N VAL A 718 30.10 5.09 -6.23
CA VAL A 718 28.79 5.68 -5.92
C VAL A 718 28.05 5.98 -7.22
N LEU A 719 26.85 5.44 -7.36
CA LEU A 719 25.98 5.66 -8.52
C LEU A 719 24.74 6.47 -8.10
N PHE A 720 24.56 7.63 -8.72
CA PHE A 720 23.31 8.37 -8.74
C PHE A 720 22.69 8.20 -10.13
N GLN A 721 21.51 7.57 -10.20
CA GLN A 721 20.82 7.24 -11.45
C GLN A 721 19.35 7.66 -11.37
N ASN A 722 18.84 8.42 -12.34
CA ASN A 722 17.45 8.89 -12.34
C ASN A 722 17.07 9.58 -11.01
N VAL A 723 17.91 10.52 -10.56
CA VAL A 723 17.70 11.28 -9.31
C VAL A 723 17.28 12.70 -9.69
N THR A 724 15.99 13.01 -9.53
CA THR A 724 15.36 14.19 -10.17
C THR A 724 14.40 14.90 -9.22
N GLY A 725 14.38 16.23 -9.25
CA GLY A 725 13.53 16.97 -8.30
C GLY A 725 13.74 18.47 -8.20
N THR A 726 13.11 19.06 -7.18
CA THR A 726 13.26 20.48 -6.81
C THR A 726 14.04 20.68 -5.51
N ALA A 727 14.67 21.85 -5.39
CA ALA A 727 15.26 22.38 -4.17
C ALA A 727 14.81 23.85 -4.00
N THR A 728 14.78 24.36 -2.76
CA THR A 728 14.30 25.73 -2.48
C THR A 728 15.31 26.81 -2.87
N ASP A 729 14.89 28.07 -2.88
CA ASP A 729 15.78 29.22 -3.15
C ASP A 729 16.91 29.37 -2.10
N THR A 730 16.73 28.83 -0.89
CA THR A 730 17.77 28.75 0.15
C THR A 730 18.75 27.59 -0.02
N ALA A 731 18.46 26.64 -0.91
CA ALA A 731 19.22 25.39 -1.05
C ALA A 731 20.26 25.42 -2.18
N LYS A 732 21.14 24.42 -2.18
CA LYS A 732 21.92 24.01 -3.35
C LYS A 732 21.30 22.78 -4.00
N ASP A 733 21.30 22.70 -5.33
CA ASP A 733 20.98 21.45 -6.03
C ASP A 733 22.00 20.35 -5.69
N TYR A 734 23.29 20.70 -5.64
CA TYR A 734 24.40 19.76 -5.37
C TYR A 734 25.48 20.33 -4.44
N TYR A 735 25.91 19.52 -3.48
CA TYR A 735 27.06 19.77 -2.62
C TYR A 735 27.95 18.51 -2.53
N ILE A 736 29.21 18.62 -2.96
CA ILE A 736 30.18 17.52 -2.88
C ILE A 736 31.51 18.05 -2.35
N LEU A 737 31.84 17.67 -1.11
CA LEU A 737 33.05 18.07 -0.38
C LEU A 737 33.83 16.82 0.04
N CYS A 738 34.51 16.22 -0.93
CA CYS A 738 35.39 15.07 -0.76
C CYS A 738 36.76 15.45 -0.20
N GLY A 739 37.38 14.55 0.57
CA GLY A 739 38.78 14.67 0.96
C GLY A 739 39.72 14.44 -0.24
N ASN A 740 40.97 14.90 -0.13
CA ASN A 740 41.96 14.69 -1.18
C ASN A 740 42.28 13.19 -1.30
N GLY A 741 41.95 12.59 -2.45
CA GLY A 741 42.20 11.18 -2.76
C GLY A 741 41.27 10.16 -2.10
N SER A 742 40.27 10.58 -1.31
CA SER A 742 39.37 9.66 -0.60
C SER A 742 38.10 9.28 -1.36
N CYS A 743 37.64 10.11 -2.29
CA CYS A 743 36.52 9.78 -3.19
C CYS A 743 37.01 9.19 -4.52
N SER A 744 36.37 8.12 -4.99
CA SER A 744 36.65 7.53 -6.31
C SER A 744 35.41 6.95 -6.99
N ASN A 745 35.39 6.98 -8.32
CA ASN A 745 34.36 6.35 -9.17
C ASN A 745 32.92 6.75 -8.77
N PHE A 746 32.61 8.05 -8.84
CA PHE A 746 31.24 8.54 -8.75
C PHE A 746 30.66 8.65 -10.15
N ILE A 747 29.45 8.14 -10.36
CA ILE A 747 28.73 8.16 -11.62
C ILE A 747 27.39 8.87 -11.40
N PHE A 748 27.11 9.87 -12.22
CA PHE A 748 25.84 10.58 -12.27
C PHE A 748 25.22 10.33 -13.64
N ASN A 749 24.03 9.71 -13.68
CA ASN A 749 23.34 9.33 -14.91
C ASN A 749 21.87 9.77 -14.83
N ASN A 750 21.45 10.70 -15.70
CA ASN A 750 20.12 11.30 -15.63
C ASN A 750 19.80 11.84 -14.22
N VAL A 751 20.64 12.77 -13.75
CA VAL A 751 20.51 13.42 -12.43
C VAL A 751 20.20 14.90 -12.68
N ALA A 752 19.06 15.38 -12.16
CA ALA A 752 18.54 16.71 -12.43
C ALA A 752 17.74 17.25 -11.23
N ILE A 753 18.44 17.84 -10.27
CA ILE A 753 17.85 18.70 -9.23
C ILE A 753 17.90 20.15 -9.73
N THR A 754 16.83 20.92 -9.49
CA THR A 754 16.69 22.31 -9.95
C THR A 754 15.97 23.17 -8.93
N GLY A 755 16.16 24.50 -9.00
CA GLY A 755 15.48 25.47 -8.14
C GLY A 755 16.36 26.02 -7.02
N GLY A 756 17.48 25.37 -6.71
CA GLY A 756 18.48 25.83 -5.75
C GLY A 756 18.97 27.25 -6.04
N GLY A 757 18.54 28.21 -5.22
CA GLY A 757 18.95 29.61 -5.37
C GLY A 757 20.38 29.89 -4.89
N VAL A 758 20.98 28.95 -4.14
CA VAL A 758 22.39 29.02 -3.73
C VAL A 758 23.23 28.13 -4.65
N ALA A 759 24.21 28.72 -5.34
CA ALA A 759 25.05 28.02 -6.30
C ALA A 759 25.67 26.71 -5.76
N SER A 760 25.46 25.63 -6.50
CA SER A 760 26.01 24.29 -6.24
C SER A 760 27.55 24.29 -6.18
N SER A 761 28.13 23.38 -5.39
CA SER A 761 29.56 23.38 -5.07
C SER A 761 30.10 21.97 -4.92
N CYS A 762 30.90 21.53 -5.89
CA CYS A 762 31.45 20.17 -5.94
C CYS A 762 32.96 20.20 -6.23
N ASN A 763 33.76 19.55 -5.37
CA ASN A 763 35.20 19.33 -5.60
C ASN A 763 35.53 17.96 -6.21
N TYR A 764 34.52 17.09 -6.35
CA TYR A 764 34.60 15.79 -7.01
C TYR A 764 33.28 15.49 -7.74
N PRO A 765 33.29 14.81 -8.90
CA PRO A 765 34.46 14.51 -9.75
C PRO A 765 35.12 15.78 -10.31
N ALA A 766 36.28 15.65 -10.96
CA ALA A 766 37.06 16.78 -11.48
C ALA A 766 36.36 17.59 -12.60
N SER A 767 35.22 17.12 -13.11
CA SER A 767 34.32 17.85 -14.01
C SER A 767 33.41 18.86 -13.29
N GLY A 768 33.37 18.85 -11.96
CA GLY A 768 32.45 19.64 -11.15
C GLY A 768 31.16 18.88 -10.81
N CYS A 769 30.10 19.63 -10.48
CA CYS A 769 28.77 19.09 -10.19
C CYS A 769 28.12 18.46 -11.44
N PRO A 770 27.02 17.68 -11.28
CA PRO A 770 26.08 17.44 -12.35
C PRO A 770 25.57 18.76 -12.97
N ALA A 771 25.19 18.72 -14.25
CA ALA A 771 24.87 19.88 -15.08
C ALA A 771 23.68 19.58 -16.01
#